data_AF-A0A8C1MNE9-F1
#
_entry.id   AF-A0A8C1MNE9-F1
#
_cell.length_a   1.000
_cell.length_b   1.000
_cell.length_c   1.000
_cell.angle_alpha   90.00
_cell.angle_beta   90.00
_cell.angle_gamma   90.00
#
_symmetry.space_group_name_H-M   'P 1'
#
loop_
_entity.id
_entity.type
_entity.pdbx_description
1 polymer ?
#
loop_
_entity_poly.entity_id
_entity_poly.type
_entity_poly.pdbx_seq_one_letter_code
_entity_poly.pdbx_strand_id
1 'polypeptide(L)'
;MRGVLLVLAGLFASFSPLGCDQQGSIPEGDLLVLTVASQETDGFRRFLRSAKHFNYTIKVLGGGETWEGGDYISPPGGGQKVRLLKSALEDIQEENKVILFVDSYDVIFSSGPKELLKKFQQAKHRVVFSAETLIWPDRHLEDKHPHVREGKRFLGAGGFIGYAPNLKKMVSDWSGADSDSDQLYFTKIYINPEKRKSINITLDSKCRLFQNLHGALDEVVLKFEDGRVRARNVLYDTLPVIIHGNGPTKLQINYLGNYIPNLWTFETGCTICNENLRPLSGLQESEYPVVVIGIFIQQPTPFVTVFFERLLNLKYPKNRIQLFIYNQESHHEPHVRTFLEYHESEYQGVKLIGPEEDIDPVTSRNIGFEMCRDNIDCEYFFSIDVDVVLKNEDTLRILIELNKPFIAPMMTKPGRLWTNFWGALSADGYYARSEDYVDIVQGHRVGLWNVPYVSHIFLIKADALRTDLKDPDLFESATLDPDMAFCSKVRNKGVFMFVTNMHTYGRVLSTENYQTNHLHNDLWQMFENPVEWEERYIHENYSKVLKDAFIETPCPDVYWFPVFTDVACKHLIEEMEHFGQWSGGGNVDNRIQGGYENVPTIDIHMNQIGYEKEWHKFLLDYVAPVTEQMYPGYYTRAQFDLAFVVRYKPDEQPALRPHHDASTFTINIALNQVGIDYQGGGCRFLRYNCSIKAPRRGWALMHPGRLTHYHEGLPTVEGVRYIVVSFVDP
;
A
#
# COMPACT_ATOMS: atom_id res chain seq x y z
N MET A 1 -72.51 -18.75 -23.12
CA MET A 1 -72.92 -20.07 -22.58
C MET A 1 -72.54 -20.08 -21.11
N ARG A 2 -73.45 -19.74 -20.18
CA ARG A 2 -74.43 -20.62 -19.51
C ARG A 2 -73.79 -21.80 -18.75
N GLY A 3 -73.93 -21.74 -17.41
CA GLY A 3 -74.02 -22.87 -16.47
C GLY A 3 -72.68 -23.47 -16.05
N VAL A 4 -72.43 -23.93 -14.82
CA VAL A 4 -73.30 -24.35 -13.69
C VAL A 4 -72.38 -24.32 -12.45
N LEU A 5 -72.75 -23.80 -11.26
CA LEU A 5 -73.31 -24.60 -10.17
C LEU A 5 -73.73 -23.71 -8.99
N LEU A 6 -74.84 -24.10 -8.38
CA LEU A 6 -75.51 -23.47 -7.24
C LEU A 6 -75.60 -24.54 -6.13
N VAL A 7 -75.61 -24.08 -4.88
CA VAL A 7 -76.04 -24.76 -3.64
C VAL A 7 -75.03 -25.68 -2.94
N LEU A 8 -74.48 -25.18 -1.82
CA LEU A 8 -74.64 -25.79 -0.49
C LEU A 8 -74.13 -24.82 0.59
N ALA A 9 -75.05 -24.04 1.14
CA ALA A 9 -74.89 -23.35 2.41
C ALA A 9 -75.30 -24.31 3.54
N GLY A 10 -74.46 -24.44 4.57
CA GLY A 10 -74.83 -25.10 5.83
C GLY A 10 -73.70 -25.87 6.49
N LEU A 11 -72.89 -25.17 7.30
CA LEU A 11 -72.32 -25.61 8.59
C LEU A 11 -71.26 -24.59 9.04
N PHE A 12 -71.71 -23.44 9.55
CA PHE A 12 -70.89 -22.60 10.41
C PHE A 12 -70.80 -23.27 11.78
N ALA A 13 -69.79 -24.12 11.96
CA ALA A 13 -69.31 -24.50 13.28
C ALA A 13 -68.34 -23.41 13.75
N SER A 14 -68.75 -22.72 14.81
CA SER A 14 -67.96 -21.77 15.59
C SER A 14 -66.67 -22.41 16.11
N PHE A 15 -65.56 -22.17 15.41
CA PHE A 15 -64.22 -22.28 15.99
C PHE A 15 -63.83 -20.91 16.54
N SER A 16 -63.85 -20.79 17.86
CA SER A 16 -63.23 -19.70 18.59
C SER A 16 -61.77 -19.55 18.13
N PRO A 17 -61.27 -18.33 17.87
CA PRO A 17 -59.84 -18.17 17.65
C PRO A 17 -59.15 -18.46 18.98
N LEU A 18 -58.41 -19.58 19.03
CA LEU A 18 -57.37 -19.79 20.02
C LEU A 18 -56.49 -18.55 20.02
N GLY A 19 -56.43 -17.87 21.18
CA GLY A 19 -55.65 -16.67 21.37
C GLY A 19 -54.21 -16.87 20.93
N CYS A 20 -53.83 -16.24 19.82
CA CYS A 20 -52.45 -15.84 19.63
C CYS A 20 -52.17 -14.77 20.67
N ASP A 21 -51.48 -15.14 21.76
CA ASP A 21 -50.78 -14.17 22.60
C ASP A 21 -49.82 -13.38 21.70
N GLN A 22 -50.27 -12.20 21.25
CA GLN A 22 -49.38 -11.20 20.68
C GLN A 22 -48.57 -10.63 21.84
N GLN A 23 -47.46 -11.29 22.17
CA GLN A 23 -46.43 -10.68 22.98
C GLN A 23 -46.00 -9.38 22.28
N GLY A 24 -46.30 -8.22 22.88
CA GLY A 24 -46.00 -6.92 22.31
C GLY A 24 -44.51 -6.79 21.95
N SER A 25 -44.18 -5.97 20.94
CA SER A 25 -42.79 -5.69 20.59
C SER A 25 -42.07 -5.04 21.77
N ILE A 26 -40.87 -5.51 22.11
CA ILE A 26 -40.04 -4.89 23.16
C ILE A 26 -39.60 -3.50 22.65
N PRO A 27 -39.87 -2.42 23.40
CA PRO A 27 -39.38 -1.09 23.09
C PRO A 27 -37.84 -1.04 23.01
N GLU A 28 -37.30 -0.26 22.06
CA GLU A 28 -35.83 -0.13 21.91
C GLU A 28 -35.17 0.50 23.14
N GLY A 29 -35.87 1.37 23.87
CA GLY A 29 -35.40 1.98 25.11
C GLY A 29 -35.21 1.00 26.28
N ASP A 30 -35.75 -0.22 26.16
CA ASP A 30 -35.58 -1.27 27.16
C ASP A 30 -34.33 -2.12 26.92
N LEU A 31 -33.59 -1.88 25.83
CA LEU A 31 -32.33 -2.54 25.53
C LEU A 31 -31.13 -1.76 26.11
N LEU A 32 -30.29 -2.45 26.87
CA LEU A 32 -28.97 -1.95 27.28
C LEU A 32 -27.88 -2.92 26.82
N VAL A 33 -26.85 -2.38 26.16
CA VAL A 33 -25.65 -3.15 25.81
C VAL A 33 -24.62 -2.99 26.92
N LEU A 34 -24.15 -4.11 27.46
CA LEU A 34 -23.01 -4.17 28.38
C LEU A 34 -21.81 -4.76 27.63
N THR A 35 -20.66 -4.14 27.81
CA THR A 35 -19.39 -4.65 27.29
C THR A 35 -18.28 -4.37 28.28
N VAL A 36 -17.18 -5.10 28.17
CA VAL A 36 -15.95 -4.83 28.93
C VAL A 36 -14.90 -4.26 28.01
N ALA A 37 -14.21 -3.22 28.47
CA ALA A 37 -13.03 -2.65 27.82
C ALA A 37 -12.17 -1.97 28.90
N SER A 38 -10.91 -2.40 29.03
CA SER A 38 -9.94 -1.78 29.94
C SER A 38 -9.27 -0.55 29.34
N GLN A 39 -9.17 -0.49 28.01
CA GLN A 39 -8.50 0.56 27.25
C GLN A 39 -9.25 0.91 25.96
N GLU A 40 -9.03 2.12 25.45
CA GLU A 40 -9.58 2.55 24.16
C GLU A 40 -8.72 2.08 22.98
N THR A 41 -8.80 0.80 22.65
CA THR A 41 -8.11 0.22 21.49
C THR A 41 -8.79 0.59 20.16
N ASP A 42 -8.11 0.39 19.04
CA ASP A 42 -8.72 0.61 17.71
C ASP A 42 -9.91 -0.34 17.46
N GLY A 43 -9.82 -1.57 17.95
CA GLY A 43 -10.92 -2.53 17.95
C GLY A 43 -12.14 -2.01 18.73
N PHE A 44 -11.91 -1.45 19.91
CA PHE A 44 -12.97 -0.83 20.73
C PHE A 44 -13.61 0.38 20.04
N ARG A 45 -12.80 1.26 19.43
CA ARG A 45 -13.29 2.41 18.66
C ARG A 45 -14.15 1.98 17.47
N ARG A 46 -13.77 0.91 16.77
CA ARG A 46 -14.58 0.31 15.69
C ARG A 46 -15.91 -0.22 16.22
N PHE A 47 -15.91 -0.92 17.34
CA PHE A 47 -17.13 -1.37 18.01
C PHE A 47 -18.07 -0.21 18.34
N LEU A 48 -17.57 0.81 19.04
CA LEU A 48 -18.34 2.01 19.40
C LEU A 48 -18.89 2.74 18.17
N ARG A 49 -18.11 2.85 17.08
CA ARG A 49 -18.57 3.46 15.82
C ARG A 49 -19.77 2.70 15.26
N SER A 50 -19.67 1.37 15.15
CA SER A 50 -20.76 0.53 14.63
C SER A 50 -22.01 0.60 15.52
N ALA A 51 -21.83 0.66 16.84
CA ALA A 51 -22.92 0.77 17.79
C ALA A 51 -23.63 2.14 17.71
N LYS A 52 -22.85 3.22 17.61
CA LYS A 52 -23.35 4.59 17.45
C LYS A 52 -24.13 4.75 16.14
N HIS A 53 -23.67 4.13 15.06
CA HIS A 53 -24.37 4.14 13.77
C HIS A 53 -25.82 3.63 13.90
N PHE A 54 -26.06 2.63 14.75
CA PHE A 54 -27.40 2.07 14.98
C PHE A 54 -28.10 2.59 16.23
N ASN A 55 -27.57 3.62 16.89
CA ASN A 55 -28.12 4.19 18.12
C ASN A 55 -28.26 3.17 19.29
N TYR A 56 -27.31 2.26 19.44
CA TYR A 56 -27.26 1.40 20.64
C TYR A 56 -26.88 2.21 21.89
N THR A 57 -27.54 1.92 23.01
CA THR A 57 -27.13 2.44 24.32
C THR A 57 -26.14 1.47 24.96
N ILE A 58 -24.90 1.91 25.19
CA ILE A 58 -23.81 1.09 25.73
C ILE A 58 -23.41 1.58 27.12
N LYS A 59 -23.23 0.64 28.06
CA LYS A 59 -22.49 0.85 29.33
C LYS A 59 -21.22 0.00 29.28
N VAL A 60 -20.08 0.68 29.30
CA VAL A 60 -18.75 0.07 29.29
C VAL A 60 -18.34 -0.22 30.73
N LEU A 61 -17.86 -1.44 30.97
CA LEU A 61 -17.45 -1.93 32.28
C LEU A 61 -15.92 -2.08 32.33
N GLY A 62 -15.33 -1.84 33.51
CA GLY A 62 -13.90 -2.00 33.73
C GLY A 62 -13.02 -0.91 33.11
N GLY A 63 -13.60 0.24 32.73
CA GLY A 63 -12.84 1.36 32.17
C GLY A 63 -11.81 1.88 33.18
N GLY A 64 -10.53 1.83 32.81
CA GLY A 64 -9.40 2.22 33.67
C GLY A 64 -8.98 1.17 34.71
N GLU A 65 -9.64 0.01 34.78
CA GLU A 65 -9.16 -1.13 35.56
C GLU A 65 -8.05 -1.87 34.79
N THR A 66 -7.04 -2.36 35.52
CA THR A 66 -6.06 -3.29 34.97
C THR A 66 -6.74 -4.60 34.60
N TRP A 67 -6.41 -5.14 33.42
CA TRP A 67 -6.92 -6.44 33.00
C TRP A 67 -6.20 -7.57 33.74
N GLU A 68 -6.94 -8.30 34.57
CA GLU A 68 -6.48 -9.47 35.34
C GLU A 68 -7.09 -10.77 34.80
N GLY A 69 -7.83 -10.68 33.70
CA GLY A 69 -8.56 -11.79 33.09
C GLY A 69 -7.72 -12.85 32.36
N GLY A 70 -6.40 -12.88 32.57
CA GLY A 70 -5.47 -13.77 31.85
C GLY A 70 -5.01 -13.22 30.50
N ASP A 71 -4.18 -13.97 29.79
CA ASP A 71 -3.62 -13.56 28.49
C ASP A 71 -4.58 -13.94 27.34
N TYR A 72 -4.77 -13.02 26.38
CA TYR A 72 -5.55 -13.27 25.16
C TYR A 72 -4.96 -14.37 24.27
N ILE A 73 -3.67 -14.66 24.41
CA ILE A 73 -2.94 -15.67 23.62
C ILE A 73 -3.02 -17.07 24.27
N SER A 74 -3.30 -17.17 25.57
CA SER A 74 -3.21 -18.41 26.35
C SER A 74 -4.54 -18.77 27.05
N PRO A 75 -5.36 -19.68 26.49
CA PRO A 75 -6.54 -20.26 27.13
C PRO A 75 -6.31 -20.89 28.53
N PRO A 76 -7.27 -20.80 29.49
CA PRO A 76 -8.49 -20.00 29.47
C PRO A 76 -8.58 -18.94 30.60
N GLY A 77 -9.21 -17.79 30.29
CA GLY A 77 -9.42 -16.66 31.21
C GLY A 77 -10.73 -15.91 30.93
N GLY A 78 -10.86 -14.66 31.38
CA GLY A 78 -12.03 -13.79 31.13
C GLY A 78 -13.00 -13.64 32.31
N GLY A 79 -12.74 -14.28 33.45
CA GLY A 79 -13.58 -14.24 34.65
C GLY A 79 -13.84 -12.84 35.20
N GLN A 80 -12.88 -11.92 35.02
CA GLN A 80 -13.05 -10.49 35.33
C GLN A 80 -14.31 -9.92 34.65
N LYS A 81 -14.61 -10.34 33.41
CA LYS A 81 -15.82 -9.91 32.70
C LYS A 81 -17.08 -10.36 33.41
N VAL A 82 -17.09 -11.58 33.97
CA VAL A 82 -18.24 -12.12 34.71
C VAL A 82 -18.43 -11.40 36.04
N ARG A 83 -17.34 -11.10 36.76
CA ARG A 83 -17.38 -10.27 37.98
C ARG A 83 -17.96 -8.89 37.71
N LEU A 84 -17.46 -8.20 36.69
CA LEU A 84 -17.93 -6.87 36.30
C LEU A 84 -19.39 -6.91 35.84
N LEU A 85 -19.77 -7.91 35.05
CA LEU A 85 -21.15 -8.12 34.61
C LEU A 85 -22.09 -8.36 35.80
N LYS A 86 -21.68 -9.18 36.78
CA LYS A 86 -22.48 -9.45 37.98
C LYS A 86 -22.77 -8.16 38.74
N SER A 87 -21.73 -7.36 39.01
CA SER A 87 -21.89 -6.05 39.66
C SER A 87 -22.78 -5.11 38.86
N ALA A 88 -22.59 -5.01 37.54
CA ALA A 88 -23.41 -4.16 36.69
C ALA A 88 -24.89 -4.59 36.62
N LEU A 89 -25.17 -5.89 36.71
CA LEU A 89 -26.53 -6.42 36.74
C LEU A 89 -27.23 -6.11 38.07
N GLU A 90 -26.52 -6.10 39.20
CA GLU A 90 -27.09 -5.74 40.51
C GLU A 90 -27.70 -4.33 40.53
N ASP A 91 -27.09 -3.39 39.81
CA ASP A 91 -27.58 -2.01 39.66
C ASP A 91 -28.90 -1.90 38.88
N ILE A 92 -29.23 -2.88 38.01
CA ILE A 92 -30.38 -2.81 37.11
C ILE A 92 -31.65 -3.24 37.85
N GLN A 93 -32.53 -2.29 38.19
CA GLN A 93 -33.77 -2.59 38.94
C GLN A 93 -34.97 -2.97 38.03
N GLU A 94 -34.91 -2.61 36.74
CA GLU A 94 -36.01 -2.82 35.79
C GLU A 94 -36.13 -4.30 35.37
N GLU A 95 -37.23 -4.96 35.75
CA GLU A 95 -37.43 -6.39 35.45
C GLU A 95 -37.63 -6.70 33.96
N ASN A 96 -38.16 -5.73 33.20
CA ASN A 96 -38.42 -5.89 31.76
C ASN A 96 -37.21 -5.51 30.89
N LYS A 97 -36.11 -5.03 31.49
CA LYS A 97 -34.90 -4.63 30.77
C LYS A 97 -34.31 -5.83 30.05
N VAL A 98 -33.98 -5.64 28.77
CA VAL A 98 -33.22 -6.60 27.97
C VAL A 98 -31.77 -6.15 27.96
N ILE A 99 -30.88 -7.07 28.31
CA ILE A 99 -29.45 -6.82 28.33
C ILE A 99 -28.79 -7.64 27.24
N LEU A 100 -28.02 -6.97 26.39
CA LEU A 100 -27.09 -7.60 25.47
C LEU A 100 -25.69 -7.49 26.07
N PHE A 101 -25.04 -8.61 26.37
CA PHE A 101 -23.62 -8.63 26.67
C PHE A 101 -22.85 -9.05 25.41
N VAL A 102 -21.81 -8.31 25.06
CA VAL A 102 -20.88 -8.66 23.98
C VAL A 102 -19.46 -8.25 24.35
N ASP A 103 -18.47 -8.93 23.79
CA ASP A 103 -17.10 -8.42 23.74
C ASP A 103 -17.03 -7.14 22.86
N SER A 104 -15.91 -6.41 22.90
CA SER A 104 -15.80 -5.14 22.16
C SER A 104 -14.60 -5.01 21.24
N TYR A 105 -13.43 -5.56 21.57
CA TYR A 105 -12.22 -5.35 20.76
C TYR A 105 -12.34 -5.99 19.37
N ASP A 106 -13.13 -7.05 19.25
CA ASP A 106 -13.32 -7.88 18.08
C ASP A 106 -14.80 -8.12 17.79
N VAL A 107 -15.64 -7.10 18.00
CA VAL A 107 -17.08 -7.17 17.69
C VAL A 107 -17.51 -5.98 16.84
N ILE A 108 -18.44 -6.22 15.91
CA ILE A 108 -19.06 -5.20 15.06
C ILE A 108 -20.56 -5.43 14.98
N PHE A 109 -21.35 -4.36 15.11
CA PHE A 109 -22.79 -4.39 14.82
C PHE A 109 -23.04 -4.25 13.31
N SER A 110 -23.91 -5.09 12.76
CA SER A 110 -24.32 -5.09 11.35
C SER A 110 -25.80 -4.74 11.16
N SER A 111 -26.58 -4.58 12.24
CA SER A 111 -27.95 -4.07 12.23
C SER A 111 -28.30 -3.45 13.59
N GLY A 112 -29.46 -2.81 13.67
CA GLY A 112 -29.88 -2.04 14.86
C GLY A 112 -30.78 -2.76 15.87
N PRO A 113 -31.09 -2.09 17.00
CA PRO A 113 -31.82 -2.64 18.14
C PRO A 113 -33.15 -3.31 17.77
N LYS A 114 -33.91 -2.70 16.86
CA LYS A 114 -35.21 -3.22 16.40
C LYS A 114 -35.13 -4.63 15.82
N GLU A 115 -34.14 -4.88 14.95
CA GLU A 115 -33.96 -6.21 14.34
C GLU A 115 -33.46 -7.21 15.38
N LEU A 116 -32.55 -6.78 16.25
CA LEU A 116 -32.03 -7.59 17.35
C LEU A 116 -33.15 -8.09 18.27
N LEU A 117 -33.96 -7.17 18.80
CA LEU A 117 -35.06 -7.48 19.73
C LEU A 117 -36.11 -8.36 19.07
N LYS A 118 -36.47 -8.08 17.81
CA LYS A 118 -37.39 -8.93 17.03
C LYS A 118 -36.88 -10.37 16.94
N LYS A 119 -35.60 -10.56 16.61
CA LYS A 119 -34.98 -11.89 16.51
C LYS A 119 -34.86 -12.58 17.86
N PHE A 120 -34.56 -11.84 18.92
CA PHE A 120 -34.54 -12.35 20.28
C PHE A 120 -35.92 -12.86 20.72
N GLN A 121 -36.99 -12.10 20.46
CA GLN A 121 -38.36 -12.55 20.73
C GLN A 121 -38.73 -13.80 19.92
N GLN A 122 -38.30 -13.88 18.64
CA GLN A 122 -38.52 -15.04 17.79
C GLN A 122 -37.81 -16.31 18.29
N ALA A 123 -36.73 -16.18 19.07
CA ALA A 123 -36.07 -17.31 19.69
C ALA A 123 -36.95 -17.98 20.75
N LYS A 124 -37.95 -17.29 21.31
CA LYS A 124 -38.90 -17.79 22.33
C LYS A 124 -38.22 -18.32 23.60
N HIS A 125 -37.07 -17.76 23.96
CA HIS A 125 -36.33 -18.06 25.18
C HIS A 125 -36.04 -16.77 25.95
N ARG A 126 -35.66 -16.90 27.22
CA ARG A 126 -35.37 -15.74 28.08
C ARG A 126 -33.92 -15.30 28.02
N VAL A 127 -33.01 -16.22 27.66
CA VAL A 127 -31.59 -15.97 27.42
C VAL A 127 -31.17 -16.73 26.17
N VAL A 128 -30.50 -16.04 25.24
CA VAL A 128 -29.96 -16.61 24.00
C VAL A 128 -28.47 -16.30 23.96
N PHE A 129 -27.65 -17.34 23.99
CA PHE A 129 -26.21 -17.22 23.76
C PHE A 129 -25.88 -17.32 22.28
N SER A 130 -24.76 -16.72 21.90
CA SER A 130 -24.10 -17.05 20.64
C SER A 130 -23.73 -18.54 20.61
N ALA A 131 -23.57 -19.07 19.39
CA ALA A 131 -23.25 -20.47 19.18
C ALA A 131 -21.98 -20.61 18.33
N GLU A 132 -21.20 -21.66 18.60
CA GLU A 132 -19.90 -21.92 17.97
C GLU A 132 -19.83 -23.34 17.40
N THR A 133 -18.98 -23.52 16.38
CA THR A 133 -18.67 -24.84 15.78
C THR A 133 -17.73 -25.65 16.68
N LEU A 134 -16.79 -24.97 17.33
CA LEU A 134 -15.71 -25.60 18.10
C LEU A 134 -16.05 -25.60 19.58
N ILE A 135 -15.80 -26.73 20.26
CA ILE A 135 -15.93 -26.81 21.72
C ILE A 135 -14.65 -26.28 22.38
N TRP A 136 -14.82 -25.34 23.32
CA TRP A 136 -13.72 -24.75 24.09
C TRP A 136 -14.23 -24.32 25.48
N PRO A 137 -13.39 -24.35 26.54
CA PRO A 137 -12.01 -24.85 26.55
C PRO A 137 -11.91 -26.37 26.75
N ASP A 138 -12.95 -27.01 27.28
CA ASP A 138 -12.91 -28.43 27.67
C ASP A 138 -13.71 -29.33 26.71
N ARG A 139 -12.98 -30.01 25.83
CA ARG A 139 -13.55 -30.94 24.84
C ARG A 139 -14.27 -32.13 25.49
N HIS A 140 -13.94 -32.52 26.72
CA HIS A 140 -14.59 -33.66 27.40
C HIS A 140 -16.06 -33.38 27.77
N LEU A 141 -16.53 -32.14 27.61
CA LEU A 141 -17.92 -31.76 27.84
C LEU A 141 -18.81 -31.95 26.60
N GLU A 142 -18.27 -32.42 25.48
CA GLU A 142 -19.00 -32.56 24.21
C GLU A 142 -20.28 -33.39 24.36
N ASP A 143 -20.21 -34.56 25.00
CA ASP A 143 -21.38 -35.45 25.19
C ASP A 143 -22.44 -34.87 26.13
N LYS A 144 -22.06 -33.91 26.98
CA LYS A 144 -22.98 -33.23 27.90
C LYS A 144 -23.76 -32.10 27.23
N HIS A 145 -23.33 -31.64 26.05
CA HIS A 145 -24.05 -30.61 25.30
C HIS A 145 -25.30 -31.21 24.65
N PRO A 146 -26.45 -30.51 24.71
CA PRO A 146 -27.64 -30.91 23.96
C PRO A 146 -27.32 -31.14 22.49
N HIS A 147 -27.93 -32.18 21.91
CA HIS A 147 -27.86 -32.37 20.47
C HIS A 147 -28.70 -31.31 19.77
N VAL A 148 -28.09 -30.67 18.78
CA VAL A 148 -28.75 -29.72 17.87
C VAL A 148 -28.92 -30.43 16.53
N ARG A 149 -30.14 -30.45 16.00
CA ARG A 149 -30.44 -31.12 14.72
C ARG A 149 -29.75 -30.46 13.54
N GLU A 150 -29.65 -29.13 13.59
CA GLU A 150 -29.10 -28.29 12.53
C GLU A 150 -28.56 -27.01 13.16
N GLY A 151 -27.33 -26.65 12.81
CA GLY A 151 -26.67 -25.47 13.33
C GLY A 151 -25.51 -25.76 14.28
N LYS A 152 -24.92 -24.67 14.79
CA LYS A 152 -23.83 -24.65 15.76
C LYS A 152 -24.29 -25.21 17.10
N ARG A 153 -23.47 -26.06 17.71
CA ARG A 153 -23.84 -26.88 18.89
C ARG A 153 -23.35 -26.30 20.22
N PHE A 154 -22.21 -25.63 20.22
CA PHE A 154 -21.52 -25.23 21.44
C PHE A 154 -21.84 -23.78 21.80
N LEU A 155 -21.84 -23.46 23.09
CA LEU A 155 -22.09 -22.11 23.59
C LEU A 155 -20.90 -21.20 23.21
N GLY A 156 -21.16 -19.92 22.93
CA GLY A 156 -20.13 -18.88 22.87
C GLY A 156 -20.44 -17.73 23.82
N ALA A 157 -19.51 -17.41 24.72
CA ALA A 157 -19.69 -16.46 25.83
C ALA A 157 -19.40 -15.00 25.43
N GLY A 158 -18.73 -14.76 24.30
CA GLY A 158 -18.46 -13.42 23.80
C GLY A 158 -19.69 -12.66 23.29
N GLY A 159 -20.87 -13.29 23.32
CA GLY A 159 -22.13 -12.62 23.00
C GLY A 159 -23.35 -13.38 23.52
N PHE A 160 -24.22 -12.70 24.27
CA PHE A 160 -25.53 -13.23 24.67
C PHE A 160 -26.52 -12.11 24.99
N ILE A 161 -27.80 -12.40 24.83
CA ILE A 161 -28.90 -11.47 25.10
C ILE A 161 -29.94 -12.12 26.02
N GLY A 162 -30.47 -11.38 27.00
CA GLY A 162 -31.51 -11.91 27.88
C GLY A 162 -32.20 -10.85 28.73
N TYR A 163 -33.28 -11.25 29.39
CA TYR A 163 -33.96 -10.39 30.37
C TYR A 163 -33.11 -10.27 31.65
N ALA A 164 -33.04 -9.06 32.23
CA ALA A 164 -32.21 -8.78 33.39
C ALA A 164 -32.40 -9.76 34.58
N PRO A 165 -33.64 -10.17 34.97
CA PRO A 165 -33.83 -11.14 36.05
C PRO A 165 -33.20 -12.50 35.76
N ASN A 166 -33.27 -12.96 34.50
CA ASN A 166 -32.70 -14.23 34.08
C ASN A 166 -31.16 -14.18 34.07
N LEU A 167 -30.58 -13.07 33.63
CA LEU A 167 -29.13 -12.89 33.67
C LEU A 167 -28.59 -12.76 35.09
N LYS A 168 -29.28 -12.04 35.99
CA LYS A 168 -28.94 -11.99 37.42
C LYS A 168 -28.86 -13.39 38.03
N LYS A 169 -29.88 -14.22 37.76
CA LYS A 169 -29.91 -15.63 38.19
C LYS A 169 -28.82 -16.48 37.57
N MET A 170 -28.35 -16.11 36.37
CA MET A 170 -27.29 -16.83 35.67
C MET A 170 -25.91 -16.57 36.29
N VAL A 171 -25.63 -15.34 36.72
CA VAL A 171 -24.32 -14.95 37.27
C VAL A 171 -24.28 -14.92 38.80
N SER A 172 -25.40 -15.19 39.49
CA SER A 172 -25.50 -15.11 40.96
C SER A 172 -24.45 -15.94 41.68
N ASP A 173 -24.19 -17.14 41.14
CA ASP A 173 -23.30 -18.14 41.72
C ASP A 173 -21.84 -17.93 41.31
N TRP A 174 -21.51 -16.84 40.59
CA TRP A 174 -20.11 -16.54 40.26
C TRP A 174 -19.33 -16.22 41.54
N SER A 175 -18.33 -17.05 41.80
CA SER A 175 -17.33 -16.93 42.87
C SER A 175 -15.92 -17.28 42.38
N GLY A 176 -15.70 -17.27 41.06
CA GLY A 176 -14.41 -17.59 40.43
C GLY A 176 -13.43 -16.44 40.53
N ALA A 177 -12.16 -16.72 40.25
CA ALA A 177 -11.10 -15.73 40.13
C ALA A 177 -11.24 -14.92 38.82
N ASP A 178 -10.64 -13.74 38.76
CA ASP A 178 -10.66 -12.91 37.55
C ASP A 178 -10.00 -13.63 36.35
N SER A 179 -9.02 -14.49 36.61
CA SER A 179 -8.35 -15.34 35.61
C SER A 179 -9.08 -16.63 35.26
N ASP A 180 -10.22 -16.96 35.90
CA ASP A 180 -10.98 -18.15 35.53
C ASP A 180 -11.68 -17.98 34.17
N SER A 181 -12.04 -19.09 33.53
CA SER A 181 -12.71 -19.06 32.23
C SER A 181 -14.18 -18.63 32.31
N ASP A 182 -14.51 -17.51 31.68
CA ASP A 182 -15.89 -17.06 31.49
C ASP A 182 -16.71 -18.07 30.66
N GLN A 183 -16.15 -18.53 29.54
CA GLN A 183 -16.73 -19.51 28.65
C GLN A 183 -17.01 -20.85 29.34
N LEU A 184 -16.07 -21.37 30.15
CA LEU A 184 -16.29 -22.61 30.89
C LEU A 184 -17.39 -22.45 31.94
N TYR A 185 -17.46 -21.29 32.60
CA TYR A 185 -18.51 -21.00 33.58
C TYR A 185 -19.90 -21.04 32.94
N PHE A 186 -20.12 -20.31 31.85
CA PHE A 186 -21.40 -20.33 31.14
C PHE A 186 -21.70 -21.69 30.51
N THR A 187 -20.69 -22.40 30.00
CA THR A 187 -20.83 -23.77 29.50
C THR A 187 -21.35 -24.71 30.58
N LYS A 188 -20.76 -24.68 31.78
CA LYS A 188 -21.19 -25.50 32.93
C LYS A 188 -22.65 -25.21 33.34
N ILE A 189 -23.09 -23.96 33.24
CA ILE A 189 -24.50 -23.59 33.48
C ILE A 189 -25.39 -24.17 32.38
N TYR A 190 -25.00 -24.05 31.10
CA TYR A 190 -25.80 -24.48 29.96
C TYR A 190 -25.96 -26.01 29.87
N ILE A 191 -24.90 -26.77 30.14
CA ILE A 191 -24.96 -28.24 30.10
C ILE A 191 -25.73 -28.84 31.29
N ASN A 192 -25.92 -28.09 32.38
CA ASN A 192 -26.75 -28.50 33.50
C ASN A 192 -28.25 -28.36 33.12
N PRO A 193 -29.01 -29.46 32.98
CA PRO A 193 -30.40 -29.41 32.51
C PRO A 193 -31.35 -28.62 33.43
N GLU A 194 -31.13 -28.69 34.74
CA GLU A 194 -31.95 -27.99 35.73
C GLU A 194 -31.72 -26.48 35.65
N LYS A 195 -30.46 -26.04 35.68
CA LYS A 195 -30.12 -24.62 35.53
C LYS A 195 -30.56 -24.07 34.17
N ARG A 196 -30.30 -24.80 33.08
CA ARG A 196 -30.73 -24.41 31.72
C ARG A 196 -32.24 -24.20 31.63
N LYS A 197 -33.04 -25.12 32.17
CA LYS A 197 -34.51 -25.01 32.18
C LYS A 197 -34.99 -23.88 33.10
N SER A 198 -34.38 -23.75 34.27
CA SER A 198 -34.72 -22.77 35.31
C SER A 198 -34.42 -21.32 34.92
N ILE A 199 -33.37 -21.10 34.11
CA ILE A 199 -33.00 -19.78 33.57
C ILE A 199 -33.61 -19.56 32.18
N ASN A 200 -34.04 -20.64 31.50
CA ASN A 200 -34.58 -20.64 30.14
C ASN A 200 -33.55 -20.12 29.11
N ILE A 201 -32.44 -20.88 29.01
CA ILE A 201 -31.30 -20.62 28.13
C ILE A 201 -31.39 -21.45 26.84
N THR A 202 -31.10 -20.83 25.70
CA THR A 202 -30.87 -21.49 24.42
C THR A 202 -29.64 -20.92 23.70
N LEU A 203 -29.26 -21.53 22.58
CA LEU A 203 -28.19 -21.06 21.69
C LEU A 203 -28.79 -20.56 20.36
N ASP A 204 -28.15 -19.55 19.78
CA ASP A 204 -28.42 -19.08 18.42
C ASP A 204 -27.75 -19.97 17.37
N SER A 205 -28.16 -21.23 17.31
CA SER A 205 -27.50 -22.27 16.49
C SER A 205 -27.45 -21.97 14.98
N LYS A 206 -28.32 -21.11 14.46
CA LYS A 206 -28.35 -20.73 13.03
C LYS A 206 -27.81 -19.32 12.77
N CYS A 207 -27.09 -18.74 13.73
CA CYS A 207 -26.43 -17.44 13.60
C CYS A 207 -27.38 -16.31 13.17
N ARG A 208 -28.61 -16.26 13.72
CA ARG A 208 -29.59 -15.22 13.39
C ARG A 208 -29.24 -13.89 14.04
N LEU A 209 -28.76 -13.94 15.27
CA LEU A 209 -28.34 -12.83 16.12
C LEU A 209 -26.82 -12.65 16.06
N PHE A 210 -26.08 -13.72 16.29
CA PHE A 210 -24.62 -13.71 16.49
C PHE A 210 -23.90 -14.55 15.44
N GLN A 211 -22.84 -14.01 14.86
CA GLN A 211 -21.91 -14.74 14.00
C GLN A 211 -20.52 -14.74 14.63
N ASN A 212 -20.14 -15.87 15.22
CA ASN A 212 -18.76 -16.14 15.59
C ASN A 212 -18.00 -16.60 14.34
N LEU A 213 -16.81 -16.04 14.09
CA LEU A 213 -16.04 -16.31 12.87
C LEU A 213 -15.16 -17.56 12.98
N HIS A 214 -14.71 -17.94 14.18
CA HIS A 214 -13.82 -19.10 14.35
C HIS A 214 -14.53 -20.41 13.97
N GLY A 215 -14.02 -21.07 12.92
CA GLY A 215 -14.63 -22.30 12.38
C GLY A 215 -15.90 -22.05 11.56
N ALA A 216 -16.07 -20.84 11.01
CA ALA A 216 -17.18 -20.47 10.12
C ALA A 216 -16.78 -19.42 9.07
N LEU A 217 -15.50 -19.27 8.75
CA LEU A 217 -15.03 -18.25 7.80
C LEU A 217 -15.57 -18.45 6.38
N ASP A 218 -15.65 -19.70 5.94
CA ASP A 218 -16.21 -20.13 4.66
C ASP A 218 -17.74 -19.97 4.56
N GLU A 219 -18.40 -19.71 5.69
CA GLU A 219 -19.84 -19.49 5.74
C GLU A 219 -20.22 -18.01 5.61
N VAL A 220 -19.26 -17.08 5.70
CA VAL A 220 -19.53 -15.64 5.85
C VAL A 220 -19.07 -14.88 4.61
N VAL A 221 -19.99 -14.15 3.98
CA VAL A 221 -19.70 -13.25 2.86
C VAL A 221 -20.22 -11.84 3.13
N LEU A 222 -19.60 -10.84 2.50
CA LEU A 222 -20.14 -9.49 2.45
C LEU A 222 -21.39 -9.44 1.58
N LYS A 223 -22.46 -8.86 2.10
CA LYS A 223 -23.69 -8.55 1.39
C LYS A 223 -23.83 -7.03 1.32
N PHE A 224 -23.68 -6.49 0.13
CA PHE A 224 -23.96 -5.09 -0.17
C PHE A 224 -25.48 -4.89 -0.32
N GLU A 225 -25.99 -3.89 0.38
CA GLU A 225 -27.37 -3.42 0.32
C GLU A 225 -27.34 -1.89 0.09
N ASP A 226 -28.46 -1.29 -0.33
CA ASP A 226 -28.51 0.15 -0.56
C ASP A 226 -28.12 0.93 0.71
N GLY A 227 -26.98 1.62 0.65
CA GLY A 227 -26.47 2.46 1.73
C GLY A 227 -25.87 1.72 2.94
N ARG A 228 -25.69 0.39 2.89
CA ARG A 228 -25.02 -0.38 3.96
C ARG A 228 -24.46 -1.73 3.48
N VAL A 229 -23.53 -2.29 4.25
CA VAL A 229 -22.97 -3.63 4.06
C VAL A 229 -23.22 -4.47 5.31
N ARG A 230 -23.55 -5.75 5.11
CA ARG A 230 -23.76 -6.72 6.17
C ARG A 230 -22.95 -7.99 5.93
N ALA A 231 -22.73 -8.76 6.98
CA ALA A 231 -22.36 -10.17 6.82
C ALA A 231 -23.61 -10.99 6.51
N ARG A 232 -23.50 -11.94 5.58
CA ARG A 232 -24.48 -13.00 5.36
C ARG A 232 -23.83 -14.34 5.68
N ASN A 233 -24.48 -15.13 6.53
CA ASN A 233 -24.15 -16.54 6.67
C ASN A 233 -24.85 -17.31 5.54
N VAL A 234 -24.09 -17.86 4.59
CA VAL A 234 -24.63 -18.55 3.41
C VAL A 234 -25.13 -19.96 3.72
N LEU A 235 -24.63 -20.59 4.79
CA LEU A 235 -25.02 -21.94 5.19
C LEU A 235 -26.46 -21.97 5.75
N TYR A 236 -26.83 -20.99 6.58
CA TYR A 236 -28.15 -20.91 7.19
C TYR A 236 -29.07 -19.86 6.54
N ASP A 237 -28.57 -19.18 5.51
CA ASP A 237 -29.22 -18.03 4.88
C ASP A 237 -29.71 -16.97 5.88
N THR A 238 -28.80 -16.56 6.77
CA THR A 238 -29.09 -15.57 7.80
C THR A 238 -28.27 -14.30 7.59
N LEU A 239 -28.82 -13.20 8.08
CA LEU A 239 -28.11 -11.94 8.23
C LEU A 239 -27.89 -11.71 9.72
N PRO A 240 -26.75 -12.09 10.30
CA PRO A 240 -26.44 -11.82 11.70
C PRO A 240 -26.60 -10.34 12.04
N VAL A 241 -26.82 -10.02 13.32
CA VAL A 241 -26.87 -8.63 13.82
C VAL A 241 -25.53 -8.22 14.42
N ILE A 242 -24.78 -9.19 14.94
CA ILE A 242 -23.51 -9.01 15.63
C ILE A 242 -22.51 -9.99 15.03
N ILE A 243 -21.34 -9.50 14.69
CA ILE A 243 -20.23 -10.30 14.16
C ILE A 243 -19.10 -10.26 15.19
N HIS A 244 -18.57 -11.42 15.53
CA HIS A 244 -17.55 -11.60 16.56
C HIS A 244 -16.35 -12.34 15.98
N GLY A 245 -15.22 -11.66 15.91
CA GLY A 245 -13.93 -12.18 15.44
C GLY A 245 -13.22 -13.01 16.50
N ASN A 246 -13.91 -13.97 17.10
CA ASN A 246 -13.39 -14.79 18.19
C ASN A 246 -12.15 -15.62 17.79
N GLY A 247 -11.31 -15.94 18.77
CA GLY A 247 -10.08 -16.72 18.53
C GLY A 247 -9.15 -16.07 17.48
N PRO A 248 -8.57 -16.85 16.55
CA PRO A 248 -7.58 -16.40 15.58
C PRO A 248 -8.18 -15.66 14.36
N THR A 249 -9.39 -15.10 14.47
CA THR A 249 -10.12 -14.48 13.34
C THR A 249 -10.14 -12.95 13.38
N LYS A 250 -9.22 -12.34 14.15
CA LYS A 250 -9.09 -10.87 14.30
C LYS A 250 -8.87 -10.18 12.95
N LEU A 251 -8.11 -10.80 12.05
CA LEU A 251 -7.84 -10.25 10.72
C LEU A 251 -9.07 -10.29 9.82
N GLN A 252 -9.87 -11.36 9.88
CA GLN A 252 -11.09 -11.45 9.10
C GLN A 252 -12.13 -10.42 9.55
N ILE A 253 -12.24 -10.14 10.85
CA ILE A 253 -13.10 -9.04 11.30
C ILE A 253 -12.53 -7.65 10.97
N ASN A 254 -11.21 -7.50 10.83
CA ASN A 254 -10.62 -6.27 10.27
C ASN A 254 -11.05 -6.07 8.81
N TYR A 255 -10.99 -7.12 7.99
CA TYR A 255 -11.50 -7.11 6.61
C TYR A 255 -12.99 -6.73 6.57
N LEU A 256 -13.84 -7.46 7.28
CA LEU A 256 -15.29 -7.16 7.31
C LEU A 256 -15.56 -5.74 7.84
N GLY A 257 -14.76 -5.29 8.81
CA GLY A 257 -14.84 -3.97 9.39
C GLY A 257 -14.43 -2.82 8.47
N ASN A 258 -13.81 -3.08 7.32
CA ASN A 258 -13.59 -2.05 6.30
C ASN A 258 -14.89 -1.67 5.57
N TYR A 259 -15.94 -2.50 5.69
CA TYR A 259 -17.21 -2.33 4.97
C TYR A 259 -18.38 -2.12 5.93
N ILE A 260 -18.49 -2.95 6.96
CA ILE A 260 -19.66 -3.02 7.84
C ILE A 260 -19.63 -1.93 8.93
N PRO A 261 -20.74 -1.21 9.20
CA PRO A 261 -22.02 -1.32 8.51
C PRO A 261 -22.13 -0.47 7.25
N ASN A 262 -21.35 0.60 7.11
CA ASN A 262 -21.42 1.50 5.96
C ASN A 262 -20.09 2.23 5.73
N LEU A 263 -18.97 1.64 6.17
CA LEU A 263 -17.65 2.28 6.10
C LEU A 263 -17.19 2.46 4.66
N TRP A 264 -17.54 1.51 3.80
CA TRP A 264 -17.39 1.60 2.36
C TRP A 264 -18.61 0.99 1.68
N THR A 265 -19.26 1.73 0.78
CA THR A 265 -20.38 1.26 -0.06
C THR A 265 -20.19 1.71 -1.50
N PHE A 266 -20.92 1.11 -2.44
CA PHE A 266 -20.88 1.53 -3.84
C PHE A 266 -21.50 2.92 -4.06
N GLU A 267 -22.45 3.31 -3.21
CA GLU A 267 -23.19 4.57 -3.35
C GLU A 267 -22.44 5.75 -2.73
N THR A 268 -21.82 5.55 -1.56
CA THR A 268 -21.19 6.63 -0.78
C THR A 268 -19.67 6.61 -0.82
N GLY A 269 -19.07 5.52 -1.32
CA GLY A 269 -17.64 5.27 -1.15
C GLY A 269 -17.26 5.19 0.34
N CYS A 270 -16.03 5.60 0.66
CA CYS A 270 -15.49 5.56 2.01
C CYS A 270 -16.04 6.69 2.90
N THR A 271 -16.79 6.35 3.95
CA THR A 271 -17.36 7.35 4.87
C THR A 271 -16.34 7.83 5.90
N ILE A 272 -15.47 6.95 6.36
CA ILE A 272 -14.46 7.26 7.40
C ILE A 272 -13.28 8.09 6.89
N CYS A 273 -13.19 8.24 5.58
CA CYS A 273 -12.13 9.00 4.91
C CYS A 273 -12.21 10.50 5.19
N ASN A 274 -13.39 10.99 5.63
CA ASN A 274 -13.62 12.38 6.00
C ASN A 274 -13.87 12.56 7.51
N GLU A 275 -13.69 11.51 8.32
CA GLU A 275 -13.93 11.55 9.76
C GLU A 275 -12.65 11.83 10.55
N ASN A 276 -12.76 12.67 11.58
CA ASN A 276 -11.67 13.02 12.50
C ASN A 276 -10.39 13.51 11.81
N LEU A 277 -10.53 14.22 10.70
CA LEU A 277 -9.41 14.83 10.00
C LEU A 277 -8.69 15.86 10.89
N ARG A 278 -7.37 15.95 10.73
CA ARG A 278 -6.52 16.98 11.34
C ARG A 278 -6.11 17.98 10.24
N PRO A 279 -6.96 18.94 9.87
CA PRO A 279 -6.64 19.85 8.77
C PRO A 279 -5.36 20.62 9.09
N LEU A 280 -4.42 20.64 8.14
CA LEU A 280 -3.23 21.49 8.21
C LEU A 280 -3.46 22.83 7.50
N SER A 281 -4.51 22.89 6.67
CA SER A 281 -4.97 24.13 6.01
C SER A 281 -5.27 25.23 7.03
N GLY A 282 -4.61 26.38 6.89
CA GLY A 282 -4.84 27.55 7.75
C GLY A 282 -3.92 27.65 8.96
N LEU A 283 -3.09 26.63 9.22
CA LEU A 283 -2.00 26.72 10.19
C LEU A 283 -0.84 27.53 9.61
N GLN A 284 -0.14 28.27 10.46
CA GLN A 284 1.16 28.82 10.10
C GLN A 284 2.20 27.70 10.03
N GLU A 285 3.25 27.84 9.21
CA GLU A 285 4.29 26.82 9.08
C GLU A 285 4.95 26.45 10.41
N SER A 286 5.06 27.40 11.35
CA SER A 286 5.58 27.15 12.70
C SER A 286 4.70 26.25 13.56
N GLU A 287 3.42 26.12 13.22
CA GLU A 287 2.41 25.33 13.94
C GLU A 287 2.25 23.93 13.34
N TYR A 288 2.90 23.63 12.22
CA TYR A 288 2.87 22.29 11.63
C TYR A 288 3.49 21.27 12.59
N PRO A 289 3.00 20.02 12.65
CA PRO A 289 3.59 18.98 13.47
C PRO A 289 5.09 18.77 13.19
N VAL A 290 5.90 18.51 14.22
CA VAL A 290 7.29 18.07 13.96
C VAL A 290 7.26 16.62 13.51
N VAL A 291 7.97 16.34 12.42
CA VAL A 291 8.07 15.00 11.83
C VAL A 291 9.52 14.56 11.82
N VAL A 292 9.78 13.34 12.30
CA VAL A 292 11.05 12.65 12.01
C VAL A 292 10.84 11.81 10.76
N ILE A 293 11.60 12.07 9.68
CA ILE A 293 11.62 11.23 8.48
C ILE A 293 12.80 10.27 8.61
N GLY A 294 12.50 8.98 8.73
CA GLY A 294 13.48 7.90 8.70
C GLY A 294 13.68 7.38 7.28
N ILE A 295 14.88 7.59 6.72
CA ILE A 295 15.29 7.19 5.38
C ILE A 295 16.22 5.98 5.50
N PHE A 296 15.87 4.88 4.86
CA PHE A 296 16.62 3.63 4.94
C PHE A 296 17.16 3.20 3.58
N ILE A 297 18.49 3.16 3.46
CA ILE A 297 19.26 2.67 2.30
C ILE A 297 19.94 1.36 2.71
N GLN A 298 19.25 0.25 2.47
CA GLN A 298 19.66 -1.09 2.95
C GLN A 298 20.25 -1.99 1.85
N GLN A 299 20.13 -1.56 0.59
CA GLN A 299 20.60 -2.31 -0.57
C GLN A 299 20.88 -1.36 -1.73
N PRO A 300 21.72 -1.75 -2.70
CA PRO A 300 21.97 -0.96 -3.90
C PRO A 300 20.65 -0.64 -4.62
N THR A 301 20.27 0.63 -4.60
CA THR A 301 19.02 1.11 -5.21
C THR A 301 19.29 2.07 -6.38
N PRO A 302 18.54 1.97 -7.49
CA PRO A 302 18.58 2.96 -8.57
C PRO A 302 18.09 4.35 -8.17
N PHE A 303 18.53 5.39 -8.87
CA PHE A 303 17.97 6.75 -8.82
C PHE A 303 17.96 7.41 -7.43
N VAL A 304 18.93 7.12 -6.56
CA VAL A 304 19.02 7.68 -5.19
C VAL A 304 19.12 9.20 -5.20
N THR A 305 19.83 9.82 -6.15
CA THR A 305 19.83 11.28 -6.30
C THR A 305 18.42 11.82 -6.53
N VAL A 306 17.62 11.14 -7.36
CA VAL A 306 16.24 11.54 -7.67
C VAL A 306 15.32 11.33 -6.46
N PHE A 307 15.58 10.33 -5.61
CA PHE A 307 14.90 10.17 -4.33
C PHE A 307 15.08 11.44 -3.46
N PHE A 308 16.31 11.93 -3.30
CA PHE A 308 16.58 13.15 -2.53
C PHE A 308 15.99 14.41 -3.18
N GLU A 309 16.00 14.52 -4.52
CA GLU A 309 15.31 15.59 -5.25
C GLU A 309 13.80 15.61 -4.91
N ARG A 310 13.16 14.43 -4.83
CA ARG A 310 11.73 14.31 -4.46
C ARG A 310 11.48 14.64 -3.00
N LEU A 311 12.38 14.24 -2.10
CA LEU A 311 12.32 14.60 -0.68
C LEU A 311 12.31 16.12 -0.50
N LEU A 312 13.15 16.84 -1.25
CA LEU A 312 13.22 18.31 -1.22
C LEU A 312 11.93 18.99 -1.70
N ASN A 313 11.20 18.33 -2.62
CA ASN A 313 9.97 18.84 -3.21
C ASN A 313 8.71 18.53 -2.38
N LEU A 314 8.83 17.79 -1.26
CA LEU A 314 7.70 17.57 -0.37
C LEU A 314 7.14 18.91 0.12
N LYS A 315 5.83 19.09 0.00
CA LYS A 315 5.11 20.30 0.44
C LYS A 315 4.87 20.27 1.95
N TYR A 316 5.98 20.36 2.68
CA TYR A 316 6.00 20.41 4.13
C TYR A 316 7.17 21.30 4.60
N PRO A 317 7.01 22.13 5.65
CA PRO A 317 8.08 23.02 6.10
C PRO A 317 9.31 22.23 6.57
N LYS A 318 10.45 22.40 5.88
CA LYS A 318 11.70 21.66 6.17
C LYS A 318 12.21 21.92 7.59
N ASN A 319 12.01 23.12 8.13
CA ASN A 319 12.31 23.47 9.52
C ASN A 319 11.41 22.78 10.57
N ARG A 320 10.39 22.02 10.14
CA ARG A 320 9.56 21.14 10.97
C ARG A 320 9.85 19.65 10.73
N ILE A 321 10.93 19.36 10.00
CA ILE A 321 11.37 18.01 9.67
C ILE A 321 12.74 17.78 10.29
N GLN A 322 12.88 16.64 10.99
CA GLN A 322 14.17 16.06 11.35
C GLN A 322 14.43 14.85 10.46
N LEU A 323 15.65 14.69 9.98
CA LEU A 323 16.04 13.54 9.16
C LEU A 323 16.81 12.53 10.00
N PHE A 324 16.40 11.28 9.92
CA PHE A 324 17.21 10.13 10.30
C PHE A 324 17.58 9.40 9.01
N ILE A 325 18.86 9.34 8.65
CA ILE A 325 19.33 8.67 7.44
C ILE A 325 20.19 7.49 7.86
N TYR A 326 19.75 6.29 7.51
CA TYR A 326 20.55 5.08 7.62
C TYR A 326 21.01 4.67 6.23
N ASN A 327 22.33 4.60 6.02
CA ASN A 327 22.92 4.10 4.81
C ASN A 327 23.88 2.96 5.11
N GLN A 328 23.54 1.75 4.66
CA GLN A 328 24.44 0.60 4.72
C GLN A 328 25.32 0.48 3.46
N GLU A 329 24.94 1.16 2.38
CA GLU A 329 25.56 0.99 1.06
C GLU A 329 26.64 2.03 0.80
N SER A 330 27.91 1.62 0.83
CA SER A 330 29.04 2.51 0.52
C SER A 330 28.95 3.15 -0.86
N HIS A 331 28.35 2.46 -1.84
CA HIS A 331 28.10 3.01 -3.16
C HIS A 331 27.22 4.28 -3.12
N HIS A 332 26.31 4.38 -2.14
CA HIS A 332 25.38 5.49 -2.01
C HIS A 332 25.85 6.61 -1.08
N GLU A 333 26.99 6.44 -0.40
CA GLU A 333 27.58 7.45 0.48
C GLU A 333 27.82 8.79 -0.22
N PRO A 334 28.35 8.86 -1.47
CA PRO A 334 28.52 10.14 -2.18
C PRO A 334 27.19 10.86 -2.44
N HIS A 335 26.10 10.13 -2.70
CA HIS A 335 24.78 10.70 -2.93
C HIS A 335 24.24 11.34 -1.65
N VAL A 336 24.32 10.63 -0.52
CA VAL A 336 23.89 11.12 0.80
C VAL A 336 24.70 12.35 1.21
N ARG A 337 26.03 12.28 1.09
CA ARG A 337 26.91 13.38 1.46
C ARG A 337 26.62 14.64 0.64
N THR A 338 26.49 14.49 -0.68
CA THR A 338 26.14 15.61 -1.57
C THR A 338 24.82 16.26 -1.14
N PHE A 339 23.79 15.46 -0.83
CA PHE A 339 22.52 16.00 -0.36
C PHE A 339 22.67 16.81 0.95
N LEU A 340 23.39 16.27 1.93
CA LEU A 340 23.58 16.94 3.22
C LEU A 340 24.43 18.21 3.09
N GLU A 341 25.50 18.19 2.28
CA GLU A 341 26.36 19.36 2.02
C GLU A 341 25.55 20.58 1.56
N TYR A 342 24.52 20.39 0.74
CA TYR A 342 23.71 21.50 0.22
C TYR A 342 22.46 21.80 1.03
N HIS A 343 21.85 20.81 1.69
CA HIS A 343 20.50 20.93 2.22
C HIS A 343 20.34 20.65 3.73
N GLU A 344 21.38 20.19 4.43
CA GLU A 344 21.29 19.87 5.86
C GLU A 344 20.73 21.04 6.69
N SER A 345 21.20 22.26 6.41
CA SER A 345 20.80 23.48 7.14
C SER A 345 19.32 23.91 6.94
N GLU A 346 18.62 23.35 5.96
CA GLU A 346 17.19 23.62 5.74
C GLU A 346 16.29 22.82 6.70
N TYR A 347 16.81 21.72 7.25
CA TYR A 347 16.09 20.82 8.15
C TYR A 347 16.30 21.20 9.62
N GLN A 348 15.36 20.82 10.49
CA GLN A 348 15.45 21.10 11.93
C GLN A 348 16.64 20.37 12.57
N GLY A 349 17.01 19.20 12.04
CA GLY A 349 18.17 18.43 12.47
C GLY A 349 18.34 17.17 11.63
N VAL A 350 19.56 16.66 11.57
CA VAL A 350 19.91 15.45 10.83
C VAL A 350 20.71 14.51 11.72
N LYS A 351 20.38 13.22 11.67
CA LYS A 351 21.18 12.12 12.22
C LYS A 351 21.48 11.15 11.08
N LEU A 352 22.76 11.04 10.71
CA LEU A 352 23.26 10.07 9.73
C LEU A 352 23.89 8.90 10.46
N ILE A 353 23.60 7.68 10.00
CA ILE A 353 24.34 6.45 10.30
C ILE A 353 24.90 5.93 8.99
N GLY A 354 26.22 5.96 8.87
CA GLY A 354 26.94 5.54 7.65
C GLY A 354 27.30 4.06 7.62
N PRO A 355 27.76 3.54 6.47
CA PRO A 355 28.18 2.15 6.31
C PRO A 355 29.31 1.73 7.27
N GLU A 356 30.15 2.68 7.68
CA GLU A 356 31.29 2.49 8.56
C GLU A 356 30.93 2.16 10.02
N GLU A 357 29.68 2.41 10.44
CA GLU A 357 29.21 2.15 11.80
C GLU A 357 28.82 0.68 12.03
N ASP A 358 28.70 -0.13 10.96
CA ASP A 358 28.39 -1.57 10.99
C ASP A 358 27.14 -1.92 11.82
N ILE A 359 26.14 -1.03 11.79
CA ILE A 359 24.83 -1.24 12.43
C ILE A 359 23.94 -2.02 11.47
N ASP A 360 23.32 -3.10 11.93
CA ASP A 360 22.43 -3.90 11.11
C ASP A 360 21.08 -3.20 10.82
N PRO A 361 20.38 -3.58 9.73
CA PRO A 361 19.10 -2.96 9.33
C PRO A 361 17.98 -3.01 10.38
N VAL A 362 17.93 -4.04 11.22
CA VAL A 362 16.88 -4.19 12.24
C VAL A 362 17.13 -3.18 13.36
N THR A 363 18.37 -3.11 13.83
CA THR A 363 18.79 -2.15 14.85
C THR A 363 18.62 -0.71 14.36
N SER A 364 18.94 -0.41 13.10
CA SER A 364 18.81 0.96 12.57
C SER A 364 17.37 1.46 12.52
N ARG A 365 16.40 0.60 12.17
CA ARG A 365 14.96 0.95 12.22
C ARG A 365 14.51 1.27 13.65
N ASN A 366 14.96 0.50 14.64
CA ASN A 366 14.68 0.77 16.06
C ASN A 366 15.27 2.12 16.51
N ILE A 367 16.52 2.43 16.15
CA ILE A 367 17.15 3.72 16.48
C ILE A 367 16.37 4.89 15.87
N GLY A 368 15.87 4.74 14.63
CA GLY A 368 15.01 5.74 14.01
C GLY A 368 13.74 5.98 14.82
N PHE A 369 13.07 4.92 15.26
CA PHE A 369 11.89 5.04 16.12
C PHE A 369 12.20 5.69 17.47
N GLU A 370 13.33 5.33 18.09
CA GLU A 370 13.81 5.94 19.35
C GLU A 370 14.04 7.45 19.19
N MET A 371 14.58 7.91 18.06
CA MET A 371 14.77 9.34 17.79
C MET A 371 13.45 10.13 17.88
N CYS A 372 12.33 9.57 17.40
CA CYS A 372 11.02 10.20 17.57
C CYS A 372 10.41 9.92 18.96
N ARG A 373 10.57 8.71 19.50
CA ARG A 373 10.01 8.30 20.79
C ARG A 373 10.57 9.12 21.95
N ASP A 374 11.85 9.45 21.91
CA ASP A 374 12.56 10.19 22.97
C ASP A 374 12.43 11.71 22.80
N ASN A 375 12.13 12.18 21.58
CA ASN A 375 11.87 13.58 21.31
C ASN A 375 10.39 13.94 21.59
N ILE A 376 10.13 14.68 22.66
CA ILE A 376 8.78 15.09 23.06
C ILE A 376 8.08 15.96 22.00
N ASP A 377 8.84 16.70 21.20
CA ASP A 377 8.29 17.56 20.15
C ASP A 377 7.89 16.77 18.90
N CYS A 378 8.45 15.57 18.68
CA CYS A 378 8.08 14.72 17.56
C CYS A 378 6.62 14.28 17.66
N GLU A 379 5.80 14.59 16.66
CA GLU A 379 4.40 14.13 16.62
C GLU A 379 4.21 12.93 15.70
N TYR A 380 5.08 12.78 14.69
CA TYR A 380 5.01 11.69 13.72
C TYR A 380 6.39 11.17 13.33
N PHE A 381 6.50 9.86 13.15
CA PHE A 381 7.61 9.21 12.48
C PHE A 381 7.16 8.77 11.08
N PHE A 382 7.83 9.27 10.04
CA PHE A 382 7.59 8.90 8.65
C PHE A 382 8.73 8.00 8.17
N SER A 383 8.48 6.70 8.12
CA SER A 383 9.42 5.71 7.60
C SER A 383 9.34 5.69 6.08
N ILE A 384 10.49 5.74 5.42
CA ILE A 384 10.60 5.62 3.97
C ILE A 384 11.88 4.89 3.58
N ASP A 385 11.72 3.85 2.78
CA ASP A 385 12.82 3.14 2.15
C ASP A 385 13.20 3.85 0.84
N VAL A 386 14.48 3.80 0.48
CA VAL A 386 15.02 4.57 -0.66
C VAL A 386 14.47 4.13 -2.03
N ASP A 387 13.92 2.92 -2.12
CA ASP A 387 13.28 2.38 -3.32
C ASP A 387 11.86 2.94 -3.58
N VAL A 388 11.41 3.85 -2.73
CA VAL A 388 10.11 4.51 -2.84
C VAL A 388 10.20 5.72 -3.77
N VAL A 389 9.38 5.70 -4.83
CA VAL A 389 9.17 6.82 -5.74
C VAL A 389 7.96 7.62 -5.30
N LEU A 390 8.17 8.62 -4.44
CA LEU A 390 7.15 9.60 -4.05
C LEU A 390 6.91 10.59 -5.19
N LYS A 391 5.79 10.45 -5.90
CA LYS A 391 5.38 11.37 -6.97
C LYS A 391 4.49 12.49 -6.49
N ASN A 392 3.70 12.22 -5.46
CA ASN A 392 2.80 13.19 -4.88
C ASN A 392 3.52 13.96 -3.77
N GLU A 393 3.88 15.21 -4.06
CA GLU A 393 4.54 16.14 -3.14
C GLU A 393 3.72 16.41 -1.86
N ASP A 394 2.41 16.18 -1.89
CA ASP A 394 1.50 16.40 -0.77
C ASP A 394 1.34 15.17 0.14
N THR A 395 2.06 14.08 -0.14
CA THR A 395 1.87 12.79 0.56
C THR A 395 1.96 12.92 2.08
N LEU A 396 3.02 13.54 2.61
CA LEU A 396 3.19 13.67 4.07
C LEU A 396 2.04 14.46 4.71
N ARG A 397 1.62 15.56 4.08
CA ARG A 397 0.49 16.38 4.52
C ARG A 397 -0.79 15.55 4.56
N ILE A 398 -1.11 14.86 3.46
CA ILE A 398 -2.33 14.04 3.35
C ILE A 398 -2.36 12.96 4.43
N LEU A 399 -1.25 12.25 4.67
CA LEU A 399 -1.19 11.19 5.68
C LEU A 399 -1.40 11.72 7.11
N ILE A 400 -0.82 12.88 7.43
CA ILE A 400 -1.03 13.56 8.73
C ILE A 400 -2.49 14.00 8.89
N GLU A 401 -3.09 14.57 7.84
CA GLU A 401 -4.47 15.05 7.86
C GLU A 401 -5.48 13.90 8.09
N LEU A 402 -5.17 12.69 7.64
CA LEU A 402 -6.01 11.49 7.87
C LEU A 402 -5.99 10.98 9.32
N ASN A 403 -5.05 11.48 10.13
CA ASN A 403 -5.07 11.43 11.59
C ASN A 403 -5.16 10.01 12.18
N LYS A 404 -4.58 9.01 11.50
CA LYS A 404 -4.55 7.61 11.98
C LYS A 404 -3.32 7.32 12.85
N PRO A 405 -3.38 6.35 13.79
CA PRO A 405 -2.22 5.92 14.56
C PRO A 405 -1.08 5.39 13.68
N PHE A 406 -1.44 4.63 12.65
CA PHE A 406 -0.54 4.06 11.66
C PHE A 406 -1.21 4.14 10.29
N ILE A 407 -0.54 4.71 9.29
CA ILE A 407 -1.07 4.80 7.92
C ILE A 407 0.04 4.75 6.86
N ALA A 408 -0.22 4.08 5.76
CA ALA A 408 0.63 4.09 4.57
C ALA A 408 -0.11 4.58 3.32
N PRO A 409 0.59 5.28 2.42
CA PRO A 409 0.11 5.48 1.06
C PRO A 409 0.24 4.16 0.29
N MET A 410 -0.76 3.84 -0.53
CA MET A 410 -0.68 2.69 -1.44
C MET A 410 0.37 2.98 -2.53
N MET A 411 1.39 2.14 -2.60
CA MET A 411 2.41 2.14 -3.64
C MET A 411 2.32 0.86 -4.46
N THR A 412 2.49 0.99 -5.78
CA THR A 412 2.43 -0.13 -6.74
C THR A 412 3.75 -0.28 -7.49
N LYS A 413 4.04 -1.48 -8.02
CA LYS A 413 5.05 -1.63 -9.08
C LYS A 413 4.42 -1.40 -10.46
N PRO A 414 5.03 -0.60 -11.37
CA PRO A 414 4.50 -0.36 -12.71
C PRO A 414 4.14 -1.65 -13.45
N GLY A 415 2.93 -1.72 -14.03
CA GLY A 415 2.47 -2.87 -14.82
C GLY A 415 2.23 -4.16 -14.02
N ARG A 416 2.31 -4.13 -12.69
CA ARG A 416 2.11 -5.30 -11.81
C ARG A 416 1.00 -5.02 -10.78
N LEU A 417 0.43 -6.09 -10.24
CA LEU A 417 -0.52 -6.00 -9.10
C LEU A 417 0.18 -5.93 -7.74
N TRP A 418 1.52 -6.00 -7.70
CA TRP A 418 2.27 -5.95 -6.46
C TRP A 418 2.12 -4.57 -5.79
N THR A 419 1.94 -4.57 -4.47
CA THR A 419 1.85 -3.37 -3.64
C THR A 419 2.66 -3.49 -2.36
N ASN A 420 2.93 -2.35 -1.72
CA ASN A 420 3.55 -2.25 -0.40
C ASN A 420 2.63 -2.66 0.78
N PHE A 421 1.57 -3.43 0.51
CA PHE A 421 0.65 -3.94 1.53
C PHE A 421 0.08 -5.29 1.11
N TRP A 422 -0.31 -6.11 2.10
CA TRP A 422 -1.05 -7.34 1.85
C TRP A 422 -2.47 -7.23 2.41
N GLY A 423 -3.47 -7.68 1.65
CA GLY A 423 -4.86 -7.65 2.11
C GLY A 423 -5.23 -8.81 3.05
N ALA A 424 -4.48 -9.92 3.02
CA ALA A 424 -4.71 -11.09 3.86
C ALA A 424 -3.38 -11.79 4.21
N LEU A 425 -3.44 -12.69 5.20
CA LEU A 425 -2.34 -13.60 5.54
C LEU A 425 -2.77 -15.05 5.36
N SER A 426 -1.82 -15.92 5.02
CA SER A 426 -1.97 -17.37 5.11
C SER A 426 -2.01 -17.81 6.58
N ALA A 427 -2.36 -19.08 6.82
CA ALA A 427 -2.35 -19.65 8.18
C ALA A 427 -0.97 -19.56 8.86
N ASP A 428 0.11 -19.57 8.06
CA ASP A 428 1.50 -19.47 8.53
C ASP A 428 1.97 -18.01 8.68
N GLY A 429 1.10 -17.02 8.45
CA GLY A 429 1.41 -15.60 8.59
C GLY A 429 2.09 -14.95 7.38
N TYR A 430 2.22 -15.67 6.26
CA TYR A 430 2.79 -15.18 5.00
C TYR A 430 1.74 -14.55 4.08
N TYR A 431 2.18 -14.05 2.92
CA TYR A 431 1.30 -13.44 1.93
C TYR A 431 0.10 -14.32 1.56
N ALA A 432 -1.09 -13.73 1.62
CA ALA A 432 -2.27 -14.21 0.94
C ALA A 432 -2.99 -13.05 0.26
N ARG A 433 -3.66 -13.33 -0.86
CA ARG A 433 -4.48 -12.34 -1.55
C ARG A 433 -5.87 -12.27 -0.90
N SER A 434 -6.31 -11.09 -0.48
CA SER A 434 -7.69 -10.87 -0.03
C SER A 434 -8.65 -10.80 -1.22
N GLU A 435 -9.94 -11.04 -0.96
CA GLU A 435 -10.99 -11.00 -1.99
C GLU A 435 -11.09 -9.65 -2.70
N ASP A 436 -10.84 -8.55 -1.99
CA ASP A 436 -10.94 -7.17 -2.46
C ASP A 436 -9.62 -6.57 -2.96
N TYR A 437 -8.52 -7.33 -2.91
CA TYR A 437 -7.18 -6.82 -3.19
C TYR A 437 -7.09 -6.16 -4.57
N VAL A 438 -7.53 -6.85 -5.62
CA VAL A 438 -7.44 -6.35 -7.01
C VAL A 438 -8.28 -5.09 -7.20
N ASP A 439 -9.46 -5.04 -6.58
CA ASP A 439 -10.35 -3.88 -6.64
C ASP A 439 -9.74 -2.64 -5.96
N ILE A 440 -8.99 -2.83 -4.87
CA ILE A 440 -8.27 -1.76 -4.18
C ILE A 440 -7.08 -1.29 -5.04
N VAL A 441 -6.27 -2.22 -5.56
CA VAL A 441 -5.08 -1.90 -6.36
C VAL A 441 -5.43 -1.18 -7.66
N GLN A 442 -6.52 -1.58 -8.32
CA GLN A 442 -6.98 -0.98 -9.58
C GLN A 442 -7.81 0.29 -9.39
N GLY A 443 -8.10 0.68 -8.14
CA GLY A 443 -8.90 1.87 -7.85
C GLY A 443 -10.40 1.71 -8.10
N HIS A 444 -10.91 0.47 -8.24
CA HIS A 444 -12.36 0.21 -8.23
C HIS A 444 -12.97 0.51 -6.86
N ARG A 445 -12.20 0.27 -5.79
CA ARG A 445 -12.56 0.63 -4.42
C ARG A 445 -11.52 1.57 -3.85
N VAL A 446 -11.92 2.81 -3.64
CA VAL A 446 -11.04 3.87 -3.12
C VAL A 446 -11.45 4.21 -1.68
N GLY A 447 -10.46 4.29 -0.77
CA GLY A 447 -10.72 4.60 0.63
C GLY A 447 -9.53 4.36 1.58
N LEU A 448 -9.88 4.09 2.84
CA LEU A 448 -8.98 3.73 3.93
C LEU A 448 -9.21 2.28 4.34
N TRP A 449 -8.16 1.47 4.29
CA TRP A 449 -8.24 0.03 4.45
C TRP A 449 -7.40 -0.42 5.64
N ASN A 450 -8.02 -1.05 6.64
CA ASN A 450 -7.28 -1.76 7.69
C ASN A 450 -6.74 -3.07 7.12
N VAL A 451 -5.42 -3.21 7.07
CA VAL A 451 -4.72 -4.32 6.41
C VAL A 451 -3.73 -5.00 7.37
N PRO A 452 -3.44 -6.29 7.18
CA PRO A 452 -2.55 -7.03 8.07
C PRO A 452 -1.05 -6.72 7.90
N TYR A 453 -0.62 -6.15 6.78
CA TYR A 453 0.80 -5.95 6.47
C TYR A 453 1.01 -4.70 5.61
N VAL A 454 2.07 -3.95 5.93
CA VAL A 454 2.52 -2.75 5.23
C VAL A 454 4.05 -2.73 5.23
N SER A 455 4.68 -2.27 4.14
CA SER A 455 6.12 -2.11 4.03
C SER A 455 6.51 -0.86 3.22
N HIS A 456 7.82 -0.62 3.06
CA HIS A 456 8.48 0.47 2.32
C HIS A 456 8.22 1.90 2.80
N ILE A 457 6.97 2.28 3.04
CA ILE A 457 6.58 3.65 3.40
C ILE A 457 5.36 3.65 4.30
N PHE A 458 5.48 4.31 5.46
CA PHE A 458 4.38 4.47 6.41
C PHE A 458 4.64 5.62 7.39
N LEU A 459 3.56 6.17 7.92
CA LEU A 459 3.52 7.22 8.94
C LEU A 459 2.95 6.64 10.24
N ILE A 460 3.64 6.83 11.35
CA ILE A 460 3.20 6.44 12.68
C ILE A 460 3.11 7.66 13.57
N LYS A 461 2.04 7.79 14.34
CA LYS A 461 1.94 8.79 15.40
C LYS A 461 2.94 8.48 16.52
N ALA A 462 3.63 9.50 16.99
CA ALA A 462 4.55 9.38 18.11
C ALA A 462 3.85 8.87 19.37
N ASP A 463 2.57 9.21 19.59
CA ASP A 463 1.76 8.68 20.68
C ASP A 463 1.70 7.16 20.64
N ALA A 464 1.37 6.56 19.49
CA ALA A 464 1.31 5.10 19.33
C ALA A 464 2.69 4.43 19.56
N LEU A 465 3.78 5.08 19.13
CA LEU A 465 5.16 4.64 19.41
C LEU A 465 5.51 4.71 20.90
N ARG A 466 4.97 5.70 21.62
CA ARG A 466 5.21 5.93 23.04
C ARG A 466 4.28 5.13 23.95
N THR A 467 3.09 4.71 23.50
CA THR A 467 2.10 4.01 24.33
C THR A 467 2.04 2.52 24.02
N ASP A 468 1.77 2.18 22.75
CA ASP A 468 1.38 0.83 22.34
C ASP A 468 2.57 0.01 21.80
N LEU A 469 3.49 0.69 21.10
CA LEU A 469 4.65 0.09 20.43
C LEU A 469 5.95 0.40 21.19
N LYS A 470 5.99 0.10 22.49
CA LYS A 470 7.16 0.37 23.37
C LYS A 470 8.26 -0.67 23.31
N ASP A 471 7.97 -1.85 22.76
CA ASP A 471 8.90 -2.96 22.75
C ASP A 471 10.18 -2.54 21.97
N PRO A 472 11.39 -2.82 22.50
CA PRO A 472 12.63 -2.35 21.87
C PRO A 472 13.02 -3.15 20.62
N ASP A 473 12.41 -4.32 20.42
CA ASP A 473 12.78 -5.32 19.42
C ASP A 473 11.75 -5.37 18.27
N LEU A 474 11.04 -4.28 17.95
CA LEU A 474 9.87 -4.30 17.07
C LEU A 474 10.09 -4.97 15.70
N PHE A 475 11.30 -4.95 15.16
CA PHE A 475 11.65 -5.54 13.86
C PHE A 475 12.34 -6.92 13.97
N GLU A 476 12.58 -7.43 15.19
CA GLU A 476 13.32 -8.67 15.41
C GLU A 476 12.41 -9.90 15.41
N SER A 477 12.80 -10.94 14.67
CA SER A 477 12.18 -12.26 14.70
C SER A 477 13.17 -13.34 14.25
N ALA A 478 13.05 -14.54 14.83
CA ALA A 478 13.86 -15.70 14.45
C ALA A 478 13.41 -16.33 13.12
N THR A 479 12.18 -16.08 12.68
CA THR A 479 11.57 -16.78 11.53
C THR A 479 10.97 -15.87 10.46
N LEU A 480 10.68 -14.62 10.80
CA LEU A 480 10.07 -13.65 9.88
C LEU A 480 11.13 -12.63 9.45
N ASP A 481 10.98 -12.11 8.23
CA ASP A 481 11.74 -10.93 7.83
C ASP A 481 11.36 -9.71 8.69
N PRO A 482 12.20 -8.66 8.73
CA PRO A 482 12.00 -7.51 9.61
C PRO A 482 10.66 -6.80 9.47
N ASP A 483 10.15 -6.63 8.25
CA ASP A 483 8.88 -5.94 8.00
C ASP A 483 7.69 -6.81 8.42
N MET A 484 7.77 -8.12 8.17
CA MET A 484 6.79 -9.08 8.67
C MET A 484 6.78 -9.15 10.20
N ALA A 485 7.96 -9.16 10.83
CA ALA A 485 8.12 -9.15 12.27
C ALA A 485 7.47 -7.91 12.88
N PHE A 486 7.76 -6.75 12.31
CA PHE A 486 7.18 -5.47 12.70
C PHE A 486 5.65 -5.47 12.60
N CYS A 487 5.11 -5.80 11.43
CA CYS A 487 3.67 -5.87 11.23
C CYS A 487 3.02 -6.86 12.21
N SER A 488 3.68 -7.99 12.51
CA SER A 488 3.20 -8.96 13.48
C SER A 488 3.12 -8.39 14.89
N LYS A 489 4.16 -7.69 15.35
CA LYS A 489 4.18 -7.06 16.67
C LYS A 489 3.15 -5.93 16.78
N VAL A 490 2.98 -5.11 15.74
CA VAL A 490 1.92 -4.09 15.67
C VAL A 490 0.53 -4.71 15.82
N ARG A 491 0.25 -5.81 15.09
CA ARG A 491 -1.01 -6.55 15.21
C ARG A 491 -1.23 -7.13 16.61
N ASN A 492 -0.19 -7.68 17.23
CA ASN A 492 -0.26 -8.27 18.57
C ASN A 492 -0.58 -7.23 19.65
N LYS A 493 -0.22 -5.96 19.43
CA LYS A 493 -0.62 -4.84 20.29
C LYS A 493 -2.02 -4.28 19.97
N GLY A 494 -2.71 -4.81 18.96
CA GLY A 494 -4.06 -4.39 18.58
C GLY A 494 -4.12 -3.03 17.88
N VAL A 495 -2.99 -2.52 17.38
CA VAL A 495 -2.92 -1.29 16.59
C VAL A 495 -3.27 -1.60 15.15
N PHE A 496 -4.20 -0.85 14.56
CA PHE A 496 -4.60 -1.05 13.17
C PHE A 496 -3.62 -0.38 12.21
N MET A 497 -3.21 -1.10 11.17
CA MET A 497 -2.41 -0.55 10.07
C MET A 497 -3.33 -0.17 8.93
N PHE A 498 -3.41 1.13 8.63
CA PHE A 498 -4.23 1.62 7.53
C PHE A 498 -3.43 1.81 6.24
N VAL A 499 -4.06 1.55 5.10
CA VAL A 499 -3.57 1.95 3.77
C VAL A 499 -4.59 2.87 3.13
N THR A 500 -4.13 3.96 2.51
CA THR A 500 -4.95 4.86 1.70
C THR A 500 -4.61 4.73 0.24
N ASN A 501 -5.63 4.58 -0.61
CA ASN A 501 -5.52 4.68 -2.07
C ASN A 501 -6.36 5.83 -2.64
N MET A 502 -6.69 6.82 -1.81
CA MET A 502 -7.50 8.00 -2.20
C MET A 502 -6.83 8.92 -3.21
N HIS A 503 -5.51 8.86 -3.29
CA HIS A 503 -4.72 9.59 -4.26
C HIS A 503 -3.70 8.63 -4.89
N THR A 504 -3.20 9.00 -6.07
CA THR A 504 -1.97 8.43 -6.59
C THR A 504 -0.81 9.05 -5.84
N TYR A 505 -0.09 8.25 -5.05
CA TYR A 505 1.02 8.72 -4.23
C TYR A 505 2.38 8.51 -4.90
N GLY A 506 2.54 7.38 -5.58
CA GLY A 506 3.83 6.97 -6.08
C GLY A 506 3.89 5.49 -6.45
N ARG A 507 5.10 4.96 -6.45
CA ARG A 507 5.42 3.59 -6.85
C ARG A 507 6.68 3.10 -6.15
N VAL A 508 7.00 1.82 -6.30
CA VAL A 508 8.22 1.20 -5.76
C VAL A 508 9.10 0.74 -6.91
N LEU A 509 10.40 1.02 -6.81
CA LEU A 509 11.40 0.59 -7.79
C LEU A 509 11.58 -0.93 -7.81
N SER A 510 12.07 -1.44 -8.93
CA SER A 510 12.76 -2.72 -8.96
C SER A 510 14.21 -2.49 -8.55
N THR A 511 14.65 -3.14 -7.48
CA THR A 511 16.08 -3.25 -7.12
C THR A 511 16.69 -4.57 -7.58
N GLU A 512 15.89 -5.40 -8.26
CA GLU A 512 16.33 -6.69 -8.79
C GLU A 512 17.46 -6.46 -9.81
N ASN A 513 18.59 -7.15 -9.62
CA ASN A 513 19.74 -7.11 -10.53
C ASN A 513 20.40 -5.73 -10.73
N TYR A 514 20.18 -4.75 -9.83
CA TYR A 514 20.90 -3.47 -9.91
C TYR A 514 22.41 -3.69 -9.74
N GLN A 515 23.20 -3.18 -10.69
CA GLN A 515 24.65 -3.29 -10.69
C GLN A 515 25.28 -1.95 -10.32
N THR A 516 26.45 -1.99 -9.67
CA THR A 516 27.18 -0.81 -9.18
C THR A 516 28.59 -0.73 -9.76
N ASN A 517 28.78 -1.25 -10.97
CA ASN A 517 30.07 -1.38 -11.67
C ASN A 517 30.32 -0.30 -12.73
N HIS A 518 29.38 0.62 -12.94
CA HIS A 518 29.46 1.75 -13.85
C HIS A 518 29.61 3.06 -13.08
N LEU A 519 30.09 4.11 -13.75
CA LEU A 519 30.13 5.45 -13.14
C LEU A 519 28.71 5.98 -12.94
N HIS A 520 27.84 5.79 -13.92
CA HIS A 520 26.42 6.15 -13.89
C HIS A 520 25.52 4.93 -14.11
N ASN A 521 25.42 4.08 -13.08
CA ASN A 521 24.65 2.82 -13.10
C ASN A 521 23.18 2.97 -13.55
N ASP A 522 22.55 4.11 -13.23
CA ASP A 522 21.18 4.40 -13.62
C ASP A 522 20.97 4.41 -15.15
N LEU A 523 22.02 4.62 -15.97
CA LEU A 523 21.91 4.53 -17.43
C LEU A 523 21.44 3.14 -17.89
N TRP A 524 21.77 2.07 -17.14
CA TRP A 524 21.39 0.68 -17.45
C TRP A 524 20.00 0.27 -16.92
N GLN A 525 19.25 1.19 -16.30
CA GLN A 525 17.98 0.88 -15.66
C GLN A 525 16.76 0.90 -16.59
N MET A 526 17.00 0.98 -17.90
CA MET A 526 15.95 1.08 -18.92
C MET A 526 14.99 -0.12 -18.94
N PHE A 527 15.46 -1.31 -18.57
CA PHE A 527 14.65 -2.53 -18.59
C PHE A 527 13.90 -2.75 -17.28
N GLU A 528 14.58 -2.57 -16.15
CA GLU A 528 14.02 -2.85 -14.81
C GLU A 528 13.10 -1.72 -14.33
N ASN A 529 13.45 -0.47 -14.62
CA ASN A 529 12.74 0.72 -14.17
C ASN A 529 12.51 1.70 -15.35
N PRO A 530 11.76 1.29 -16.39
CA PRO A 530 11.63 2.06 -17.64
C PRO A 530 11.01 3.44 -17.42
N VAL A 531 10.06 3.57 -16.49
CA VAL A 531 9.35 4.83 -16.25
C VAL A 531 10.29 5.87 -15.62
N GLU A 532 11.05 5.48 -14.60
CA GLU A 532 12.07 6.34 -13.99
C GLU A 532 13.18 6.69 -14.95
N TRP A 533 13.62 5.71 -15.73
CA TRP A 533 14.66 5.91 -16.72
C TRP A 533 14.22 6.94 -17.77
N GLU A 534 12.98 6.83 -18.28
CA GLU A 534 12.40 7.79 -19.21
C GLU A 534 12.33 9.19 -18.60
N GLU A 535 11.79 9.32 -17.39
CA GLU A 535 11.70 10.61 -16.70
C GLU A 535 13.07 11.27 -16.44
N ARG A 536 14.13 10.47 -16.22
CA ARG A 536 15.48 10.99 -15.95
C ARG A 536 16.23 11.33 -17.23
N TYR A 537 16.10 10.52 -18.27
CA TYR A 537 17.01 10.53 -19.42
C TYR A 537 16.36 10.96 -20.74
N ILE A 538 15.05 10.85 -20.89
CA ILE A 538 14.35 11.29 -22.10
C ILE A 538 13.88 12.73 -21.95
N HIS A 539 14.10 13.52 -22.99
CA HIS A 539 13.79 14.93 -23.01
C HIS A 539 12.31 15.18 -22.68
N GLU A 540 12.01 16.12 -21.79
CA GLU A 540 10.63 16.44 -21.33
C GLU A 540 9.61 16.66 -22.46
N ASN A 541 10.06 17.29 -23.56
CA ASN A 541 9.24 17.56 -24.74
C ASN A 541 9.22 16.41 -25.78
N TYR A 542 9.89 15.28 -25.54
CA TYR A 542 9.88 14.12 -26.45
C TYR A 542 8.46 13.62 -26.70
N SER A 543 7.62 13.54 -25.65
CA SER A 543 6.22 13.10 -25.75
C SER A 543 5.37 13.94 -26.71
N LYS A 544 5.80 15.16 -27.03
CA LYS A 544 5.16 16.09 -27.98
C LYS A 544 5.68 15.93 -29.41
N VAL A 545 6.82 15.27 -29.62
CA VAL A 545 7.49 15.11 -30.93
C VAL A 545 6.55 14.52 -31.97
N LEU A 546 5.84 13.45 -31.62
CA LEU A 546 4.92 12.76 -32.54
C LEU A 546 3.55 13.46 -32.66
N LYS A 547 3.19 14.32 -31.70
CA LYS A 547 1.83 14.90 -31.57
C LYS A 547 1.71 16.33 -32.10
N ASP A 548 2.70 17.18 -31.84
CA ASP A 548 2.57 18.65 -31.97
C ASP A 548 3.50 19.25 -33.04
N ALA A 549 3.90 18.46 -34.05
CA ALA A 549 4.82 18.88 -35.11
C ALA A 549 6.13 19.49 -34.57
N PHE A 550 6.66 18.93 -33.48
CA PHE A 550 7.91 19.38 -32.83
C PHE A 550 9.19 18.96 -33.58
N ILE A 551 9.02 18.29 -34.72
CA ILE A 551 10.10 17.84 -35.59
C ILE A 551 10.41 18.95 -36.58
N GLU A 552 11.65 19.41 -36.57
CA GLU A 552 12.14 20.37 -37.54
C GLU A 552 12.78 19.66 -38.75
N THR A 553 12.77 20.31 -39.91
CA THR A 553 13.41 19.82 -41.14
C THR A 553 14.46 20.83 -41.60
N PRO A 554 15.64 20.91 -40.93
CA PRO A 554 16.66 21.92 -41.25
C PRO A 554 17.27 21.78 -42.64
N CYS A 555 17.27 20.58 -43.21
CA CYS A 555 17.69 20.30 -44.59
C CYS A 555 16.69 19.31 -45.24
N PRO A 556 16.61 19.21 -46.58
CA PRO A 556 15.75 18.24 -47.24
C PRO A 556 16.00 16.82 -46.72
N ASP A 557 14.93 16.13 -46.29
CA ASP A 557 14.96 14.78 -45.69
C ASP A 557 15.94 14.61 -44.50
N VAL A 558 16.22 15.71 -43.79
CA VAL A 558 16.95 15.70 -42.52
C VAL A 558 16.02 16.21 -41.44
N TYR A 559 15.66 15.34 -40.51
CA TYR A 559 14.75 15.63 -39.41
C TYR A 559 15.52 15.89 -38.12
N TRP A 560 14.98 16.77 -37.28
CA TRP A 560 15.64 17.20 -36.05
C TRP A 560 14.63 17.32 -34.90
N PHE A 561 14.85 16.56 -33.83
CA PHE A 561 13.91 16.46 -32.71
C PHE A 561 14.63 16.27 -31.37
N PRO A 562 14.05 16.73 -30.24
CA PRO A 562 14.61 16.51 -28.91
C PRO A 562 14.45 15.05 -28.50
N VAL A 563 15.47 14.47 -27.84
CA VAL A 563 15.40 13.08 -27.36
C VAL A 563 16.01 12.87 -25.98
N PHE A 564 17.14 13.49 -25.65
CA PHE A 564 17.83 13.31 -24.37
C PHE A 564 17.74 14.54 -23.46
N THR A 565 17.69 14.31 -22.15
CA THR A 565 17.88 15.36 -21.15
C THR A 565 19.34 15.77 -21.07
N ASP A 566 19.60 16.92 -20.44
CA ASP A 566 20.96 17.36 -20.14
C ASP A 566 21.73 16.35 -19.28
N VAL A 567 21.03 15.66 -18.38
CA VAL A 567 21.61 14.62 -17.52
C VAL A 567 22.01 13.39 -18.33
N ALA A 568 21.17 12.93 -19.26
CA ALA A 568 21.52 11.82 -20.16
C ALA A 568 22.78 12.13 -20.95
N CYS A 569 22.84 13.34 -21.53
CA CYS A 569 23.99 13.77 -22.30
C CYS A 569 25.27 13.82 -21.45
N LYS A 570 25.18 14.41 -20.25
CA LYS A 570 26.30 14.49 -19.32
C LYS A 570 26.80 13.11 -18.88
N HIS A 571 25.89 12.25 -18.40
CA HIS A 571 26.25 10.91 -17.90
C HIS A 571 26.86 10.05 -19.01
N LEU A 572 26.35 10.13 -20.25
CA LEU A 572 26.97 9.42 -21.38
C LEU A 572 28.39 9.92 -21.68
N ILE A 573 28.64 11.23 -21.65
CA ILE A 573 30.00 11.77 -21.84
C ILE A 573 30.93 11.28 -20.72
N GLU A 574 30.49 11.40 -19.47
CA GLU A 574 31.27 11.02 -18.29
C GLU A 574 31.61 9.53 -18.29
N GLU A 575 30.66 8.66 -18.68
CA GLU A 575 30.89 7.21 -18.79
C GLU A 575 31.91 6.87 -19.90
N MET A 576 31.83 7.54 -21.05
CA MET A 576 32.76 7.32 -22.16
C MET A 576 34.18 7.79 -21.80
N GLU A 577 34.30 8.95 -21.14
CA GLU A 577 35.60 9.43 -20.67
C GLU A 577 36.15 8.58 -19.51
N HIS A 578 35.28 8.02 -18.66
CA HIS A 578 35.68 7.08 -17.62
C HIS A 578 36.25 5.78 -18.21
N PHE A 579 35.64 5.25 -19.27
CA PHE A 579 36.19 4.11 -19.99
C PHE A 579 37.54 4.45 -20.64
N GLY A 580 37.65 5.62 -21.26
CA GLY A 580 38.92 6.24 -21.67
C GLY A 580 39.66 5.60 -22.85
N GLN A 581 39.25 4.41 -23.32
CA GLN A 581 39.88 3.70 -24.44
C GLN A 581 39.33 4.16 -25.81
N TRP A 582 39.52 5.44 -26.09
CA TRP A 582 39.19 6.06 -27.38
C TRP A 582 40.00 5.43 -28.53
N SER A 583 39.40 5.35 -29.71
CA SER A 583 40.09 4.88 -30.92
C SER A 583 41.26 5.80 -31.31
N GLY A 584 42.19 5.28 -32.12
CA GLY A 584 43.27 6.07 -32.70
C GLY A 584 42.90 6.86 -33.96
N GLY A 585 41.65 6.78 -34.44
CA GLY A 585 41.20 7.46 -35.68
C GLY A 585 41.87 6.95 -36.96
N GLY A 586 42.38 5.72 -36.97
CA GLY A 586 43.02 5.08 -38.13
C GLY A 586 42.10 4.08 -38.83
N ASN A 587 42.34 3.79 -40.11
CA ASN A 587 41.46 2.91 -40.91
C ASN A 587 41.46 1.43 -40.48
N VAL A 588 42.36 1.01 -39.59
CA VAL A 588 42.39 -0.37 -39.08
C VAL A 588 41.88 -0.34 -37.66
N ASP A 589 40.75 -0.98 -37.44
CA ASP A 589 40.12 -1.07 -36.13
C ASP A 589 39.68 -2.50 -35.84
N ASN A 590 40.40 -3.16 -34.93
CA ASN A 590 40.13 -4.55 -34.55
C ASN A 590 38.90 -4.69 -33.65
N ARG A 591 38.27 -3.58 -33.24
CA ARG A 591 37.05 -3.56 -32.41
C ARG A 591 35.78 -3.77 -33.24
N ILE A 592 35.84 -3.55 -34.56
CA ILE A 592 34.73 -3.72 -35.49
C ILE A 592 34.86 -4.99 -36.33
N GLN A 593 33.72 -5.58 -36.70
CA GLN A 593 33.69 -6.78 -37.53
C GLN A 593 34.23 -6.49 -38.93
N GLY A 594 35.37 -7.08 -39.28
CA GLY A 594 36.06 -6.88 -40.56
C GLY A 594 37.35 -6.06 -40.49
N GLY A 595 37.65 -5.42 -39.35
CA GLY A 595 38.97 -4.85 -39.06
C GLY A 595 39.33 -3.57 -39.82
N TYR A 596 38.42 -3.02 -40.64
CA TYR A 596 38.71 -1.87 -41.51
C TYR A 596 37.55 -0.87 -41.53
N GLU A 597 37.85 0.37 -41.15
CA GLU A 597 36.92 1.49 -41.19
C GLU A 597 37.26 2.42 -42.35
N ASN A 598 36.31 2.57 -43.27
CA ASN A 598 36.53 3.39 -44.47
C ASN A 598 36.74 4.87 -44.14
N VAL A 599 36.13 5.35 -43.05
CA VAL A 599 36.14 6.76 -42.63
C VAL A 599 36.27 6.80 -41.11
N PRO A 600 37.48 6.66 -40.56
CA PRO A 600 37.65 6.45 -39.14
C PRO A 600 37.34 7.69 -38.30
N THR A 601 36.78 7.46 -37.12
CA THR A 601 36.56 8.47 -36.08
C THR A 601 37.27 8.11 -34.78
N ILE A 602 37.62 9.11 -33.96
CA ILE A 602 38.02 8.89 -32.56
C ILE A 602 36.76 8.66 -31.74
N ASP A 603 36.53 7.41 -31.38
CA ASP A 603 35.26 6.95 -30.83
C ASP A 603 35.38 5.79 -29.84
N ILE A 604 34.26 5.57 -29.14
CA ILE A 604 33.98 4.42 -28.28
C ILE A 604 32.61 3.87 -28.68
N HIS A 605 32.54 2.56 -28.92
CA HIS A 605 31.32 1.86 -29.29
C HIS A 605 30.51 1.45 -28.06
N MET A 606 29.18 1.44 -28.20
CA MET A 606 28.27 1.08 -27.09
C MET A 606 28.53 -0.33 -26.56
N ASN A 607 28.96 -1.28 -27.40
CA ASN A 607 29.30 -2.63 -26.98
C ASN A 607 30.56 -2.70 -26.09
N GLN A 608 31.50 -1.77 -26.23
CA GLN A 608 32.74 -1.73 -25.44
C GLN A 608 32.48 -1.40 -23.97
N ILE A 609 31.43 -0.62 -23.72
CA ILE A 609 30.96 -0.30 -22.36
C ILE A 609 29.78 -1.18 -21.93
N GLY A 610 29.37 -2.16 -22.76
CA GLY A 610 28.24 -3.05 -22.44
C GLY A 610 26.87 -2.37 -22.46
N TYR A 611 26.68 -1.33 -23.29
CA TYR A 611 25.43 -0.54 -23.41
C TYR A 611 24.63 -0.83 -24.70
N GLU A 612 25.01 -1.86 -25.45
CA GLU A 612 24.42 -2.19 -26.75
C GLU A 612 22.92 -2.52 -26.66
N LYS A 613 22.50 -3.27 -25.63
CA LYS A 613 21.11 -3.72 -25.46
C LYS A 613 20.20 -2.56 -25.09
N GLU A 614 20.66 -1.73 -24.15
CA GLU A 614 20.02 -0.51 -23.71
C GLU A 614 19.90 0.47 -24.87
N TRP A 615 20.98 0.64 -25.65
CA TRP A 615 20.96 1.45 -26.85
C TRP A 615 19.97 0.94 -27.90
N HIS A 616 19.91 -0.38 -28.14
CA HIS A 616 18.95 -0.98 -29.07
C HIS A 616 17.50 -0.70 -28.64
N LYS A 617 17.21 -0.90 -27.36
CA LYS A 617 15.89 -0.61 -26.79
C LYS A 617 15.57 0.88 -26.91
N PHE A 618 16.53 1.77 -26.68
CA PHE A 618 16.37 3.20 -26.91
C PHE A 618 15.98 3.52 -28.36
N LEU A 619 16.67 2.93 -29.34
CA LEU A 619 16.31 3.15 -30.74
C LEU A 619 14.91 2.63 -31.06
N LEU A 620 14.54 1.46 -30.55
CA LEU A 620 13.20 0.88 -30.75
C LEU A 620 12.09 1.72 -30.13
N ASP A 621 12.27 2.16 -28.88
CA ASP A 621 11.22 2.84 -28.14
C ASP A 621 11.09 4.32 -28.52
N TYR A 622 12.20 4.99 -28.87
CA TYR A 622 12.21 6.44 -29.05
C TYR A 622 12.57 6.93 -30.46
N VAL A 623 13.27 6.13 -31.27
CA VAL A 623 13.69 6.55 -32.61
C VAL A 623 12.82 5.93 -33.71
N ALA A 624 12.51 4.64 -33.60
CA ALA A 624 11.68 3.95 -34.58
C ALA A 624 10.31 4.63 -34.79
N PRO A 625 9.56 5.05 -33.74
CA PRO A 625 8.29 5.73 -33.95
C PRO A 625 8.41 7.04 -34.74
N VAL A 626 9.47 7.81 -34.49
CA VAL A 626 9.76 9.05 -35.23
C VAL A 626 10.11 8.72 -36.68
N THR A 627 10.92 7.68 -36.90
CA THR A 627 11.35 7.25 -38.23
C THR A 627 10.16 6.82 -39.09
N GLU A 628 9.28 5.97 -38.57
CA GLU A 628 8.11 5.47 -39.30
C GLU A 628 7.08 6.57 -39.58
N GLN A 629 6.98 7.58 -38.70
CA GLN A 629 6.14 8.75 -38.95
C GLN A 629 6.71 9.66 -40.04
N MET A 630 8.02 9.91 -40.03
CA MET A 630 8.65 10.83 -40.98
C MET A 630 8.94 10.19 -42.35
N TYR A 631 9.00 8.87 -42.42
CA TYR A 631 9.10 8.10 -43.66
C TYR A 631 7.93 7.13 -43.80
N PRO A 632 6.71 7.61 -44.14
CA PRO A 632 5.55 6.74 -44.27
C PRO A 632 5.78 5.59 -45.26
N GLY A 633 5.55 4.37 -44.80
CA GLY A 633 5.79 3.14 -45.57
C GLY A 633 7.15 2.48 -45.31
N TYR A 634 8.03 3.13 -44.55
CA TYR A 634 9.20 2.51 -43.95
C TYR A 634 8.84 1.94 -42.57
N TYR A 635 9.31 0.73 -42.28
CA TYR A 635 9.14 0.06 -40.99
C TYR A 635 10.47 -0.48 -40.53
N THR A 636 10.80 -0.28 -39.26
CA THR A 636 12.14 -0.58 -38.75
C THR A 636 12.09 -1.44 -37.48
N ARG A 637 13.09 -2.31 -37.33
CA ARG A 637 13.40 -3.01 -36.08
C ARG A 637 14.61 -2.41 -35.38
N ALA A 638 15.00 -1.22 -35.81
CA ALA A 638 16.14 -0.45 -35.38
C ALA A 638 17.42 -1.30 -35.23
N GLN A 639 17.69 -2.20 -36.18
CA GLN A 639 18.90 -3.01 -36.14
C GLN A 639 20.09 -2.10 -36.39
N PHE A 640 21.21 -2.31 -35.70
CA PHE A 640 22.42 -1.54 -35.96
C PHE A 640 23.63 -2.45 -35.80
N ASP A 641 24.64 -2.22 -36.64
CA ASP A 641 25.96 -2.84 -36.47
C ASP A 641 26.90 -1.89 -35.72
N LEU A 642 26.67 -0.58 -35.84
CA LEU A 642 27.55 0.46 -35.31
C LEU A 642 26.73 1.53 -34.56
N ALA A 643 26.99 1.63 -33.26
CA ALA A 643 26.56 2.72 -32.39
C ALA A 643 27.74 3.14 -31.52
N PHE A 644 28.11 4.41 -31.57
CA PHE A 644 29.34 4.90 -30.97
C PHE A 644 29.27 6.39 -30.63
N VAL A 645 30.02 6.79 -29.61
CA VAL A 645 30.24 8.20 -29.28
C VAL A 645 31.53 8.66 -29.94
N VAL A 646 31.44 9.74 -30.71
CA VAL A 646 32.58 10.39 -31.35
C VAL A 646 33.00 11.61 -30.55
N ARG A 647 34.32 11.81 -30.44
CA ARG A 647 34.92 13.01 -29.84
C ARG A 647 35.75 13.76 -30.88
N TYR A 648 35.38 15.01 -31.14
CA TYR A 648 36.16 15.90 -31.99
C TYR A 648 36.92 16.93 -31.15
N LYS A 649 38.22 17.06 -31.41
CA LYS A 649 39.09 18.09 -30.80
C LYS A 649 40.04 18.71 -31.83
N PRO A 650 40.44 19.98 -31.67
CA PRO A 650 41.40 20.66 -32.55
C PRO A 650 42.75 19.95 -32.68
N ASP A 651 43.21 19.32 -31.60
CA ASP A 651 44.53 18.69 -31.46
C ASP A 651 44.53 17.17 -31.73
N GLU A 652 43.35 16.57 -31.89
CA GLU A 652 43.17 15.16 -32.25
C GLU A 652 42.57 15.07 -33.67
N GLN A 653 41.29 14.71 -33.76
CA GLN A 653 40.51 14.72 -35.00
C GLN A 653 39.47 15.84 -34.94
N PRO A 654 39.65 16.98 -35.65
CA PRO A 654 38.72 18.09 -35.55
C PRO A 654 37.52 18.00 -36.50
N ALA A 655 37.62 17.22 -37.57
CA ALA A 655 36.66 17.18 -38.67
C ALA A 655 36.49 15.76 -39.22
N LEU A 656 35.44 15.55 -40.00
CA LEU A 656 35.20 14.30 -40.71
C LEU A 656 34.99 14.57 -42.21
N ARG A 657 35.81 13.94 -43.04
CA ARG A 657 35.78 14.13 -44.50
C ARG A 657 34.42 13.74 -45.11
N PRO A 658 34.05 14.26 -46.30
CA PRO A 658 32.81 13.87 -46.97
C PRO A 658 32.66 12.35 -47.16
N HIS A 659 31.52 11.78 -46.75
CA HIS A 659 31.24 10.34 -46.81
C HIS A 659 29.74 10.00 -46.89
N HIS A 660 29.47 8.72 -47.08
CA HIS A 660 28.17 8.09 -46.85
C HIS A 660 28.27 7.14 -45.68
N ASP A 661 27.18 6.98 -44.95
CA ASP A 661 27.09 6.01 -43.86
C ASP A 661 26.70 4.65 -44.39
N ALA A 662 27.17 3.60 -43.71
CA ALA A 662 26.78 2.22 -43.98
C ALA A 662 25.43 1.90 -43.30
N SER A 663 24.40 2.71 -43.56
CA SER A 663 23.06 2.61 -42.96
C SER A 663 21.96 2.90 -43.98
N THR A 664 20.74 2.44 -43.68
CA THR A 664 19.56 2.98 -44.37
C THR A 664 19.30 4.40 -43.88
N PHE A 665 19.31 4.62 -42.57
CA PHE A 665 19.27 5.94 -41.95
C PHE A 665 20.23 6.04 -40.77
N THR A 666 20.68 7.26 -40.49
CA THR A 666 21.63 7.57 -39.42
C THR A 666 20.96 8.47 -38.39
N ILE A 667 21.25 8.17 -37.13
CA ILE A 667 20.92 9.01 -35.98
C ILE A 667 22.19 9.66 -35.47
N ASN A 668 22.17 10.99 -35.32
CA ASN A 668 23.28 11.77 -34.81
C ASN A 668 22.78 12.73 -33.71
N ILE A 669 23.14 12.46 -32.47
CA ILE A 669 22.68 13.20 -31.29
C ILE A 669 23.82 14.03 -30.73
N ALA A 670 23.60 15.34 -30.56
CA ALA A 670 24.58 16.19 -29.90
C ALA A 670 24.54 15.99 -28.38
N LEU A 671 25.69 15.68 -27.77
CA LEU A 671 25.81 15.48 -26.32
C LEU A 671 26.25 16.74 -25.56
N ASN A 672 26.84 17.72 -26.24
CA ASN A 672 27.23 18.98 -25.61
C ASN A 672 26.99 20.18 -26.54
N GLN A 673 27.21 21.39 -26.03
CA GLN A 673 26.65 22.61 -26.60
C GLN A 673 27.71 23.46 -27.31
N VAL A 674 27.40 23.83 -28.55
CA VAL A 674 28.21 24.81 -29.31
C VAL A 674 28.21 26.17 -28.60
N GLY A 675 29.33 26.87 -28.63
CA GLY A 675 29.50 28.18 -28.00
C GLY A 675 29.83 28.12 -26.51
N ILE A 676 29.56 26.98 -25.84
CA ILE A 676 29.86 26.75 -24.42
C ILE A 676 31.00 25.75 -24.29
N ASP A 677 30.82 24.54 -24.82
CA ASP A 677 31.76 23.43 -24.67
C ASP A 677 32.76 23.34 -25.83
N TYR A 678 32.38 23.84 -27.01
CA TYR A 678 33.22 23.88 -28.21
C TYR A 678 32.84 25.01 -29.17
N GLN A 679 33.75 25.39 -30.06
CA GLN A 679 33.51 26.33 -31.17
C GLN A 679 33.66 25.63 -32.53
N GLY A 680 32.93 26.11 -33.53
CA GLY A 680 32.86 25.47 -34.85
C GLY A 680 32.01 24.21 -34.83
N GLY A 681 32.32 23.25 -35.70
CA GLY A 681 31.58 22.00 -35.79
C GLY A 681 30.26 22.10 -36.57
N GLY A 682 29.47 21.05 -36.44
CA GLY A 682 28.23 20.84 -37.18
C GLY A 682 28.30 19.71 -38.21
N CYS A 683 27.27 19.63 -39.05
CA CYS A 683 27.18 18.70 -40.16
C CYS A 683 26.76 19.46 -41.43
N ARG A 684 27.40 19.17 -42.57
CA ARG A 684 27.02 19.74 -43.87
C ARG A 684 26.65 18.64 -44.85
N PHE A 685 25.47 18.76 -45.45
CA PHE A 685 25.01 17.90 -46.53
C PHE A 685 25.34 18.54 -47.88
N LEU A 686 26.33 17.98 -48.58
CA LEU A 686 26.96 18.61 -49.74
C LEU A 686 25.99 18.77 -50.90
N ARG A 687 25.18 17.74 -51.19
CA ARG A 687 24.20 17.75 -52.29
C ARG A 687 23.17 18.88 -52.18
N TYR A 688 22.87 19.31 -50.96
CA TYR A 688 21.87 20.35 -50.68
C TYR A 688 22.49 21.71 -50.34
N ASN A 689 23.83 21.79 -50.25
CA ASN A 689 24.55 22.93 -49.69
C ASN A 689 23.93 23.45 -48.38
N CYS A 690 23.48 22.51 -47.55
CA CYS A 690 22.79 22.79 -46.29
C CYS A 690 23.70 22.42 -45.12
N SER A 691 23.74 23.25 -44.07
CA SER A 691 24.61 23.05 -42.91
C SER A 691 23.88 23.29 -41.61
N ILE A 692 24.08 22.38 -40.67
CA ILE A 692 23.57 22.46 -39.31
C ILE A 692 24.77 22.80 -38.43
N LYS A 693 24.97 24.10 -38.21
CA LYS A 693 26.17 24.65 -37.53
C LYS A 693 25.99 24.82 -36.03
N ALA A 694 24.75 24.83 -35.54
CA ALA A 694 24.46 24.96 -34.12
C ALA A 694 23.59 23.78 -33.63
N PRO A 695 24.16 22.56 -33.53
CA PRO A 695 23.47 21.45 -32.90
C PRO A 695 23.07 21.80 -31.46
N ARG A 696 21.90 21.32 -31.05
CA ARG A 696 21.28 21.51 -29.75
C ARG A 696 21.57 20.28 -28.93
N ARG A 697 22.11 20.45 -27.72
CA ARG A 697 22.34 19.35 -26.79
C ARG A 697 21.05 18.56 -26.58
N GLY A 698 21.14 17.23 -26.64
CA GLY A 698 20.02 16.32 -26.47
C GLY A 698 19.08 16.20 -27.68
N TRP A 699 19.36 16.87 -28.80
CA TRP A 699 18.58 16.74 -30.03
C TRP A 699 19.23 15.79 -31.03
N ALA A 700 18.39 14.96 -31.66
CA ALA A 700 18.75 13.96 -32.65
C ALA A 700 18.52 14.47 -34.08
N LEU A 701 19.55 14.42 -34.91
CA LEU A 701 19.42 14.48 -36.37
C LEU A 701 19.16 13.09 -36.92
N MET A 702 18.19 12.98 -37.81
CA MET A 702 17.84 11.75 -38.52
C MET A 702 17.85 12.01 -40.04
N HIS A 703 18.66 11.27 -40.77
CA HIS A 703 18.79 11.40 -42.23
C HIS A 703 19.11 10.06 -42.91
N PRO A 704 18.84 9.88 -44.21
CA PRO A 704 19.29 8.71 -44.96
C PRO A 704 20.83 8.58 -44.94
N GLY A 705 21.37 7.36 -44.85
CA GLY A 705 22.82 7.11 -44.80
C GLY A 705 23.46 6.99 -46.18
N ARG A 706 22.75 6.36 -47.12
CA ARG A 706 23.24 6.00 -48.47
C ARG A 706 22.69 6.92 -49.57
N LEU A 707 23.42 6.95 -50.69
CA LEU A 707 23.07 7.57 -51.98
C LEU A 707 22.87 9.09 -51.98
N THR A 708 21.99 9.63 -51.13
CA THR A 708 21.46 10.99 -51.27
C THR A 708 22.05 12.00 -50.29
N HIS A 709 22.56 11.58 -49.14
CA HIS A 709 23.02 12.48 -48.08
C HIS A 709 24.54 12.38 -47.88
N TYR A 710 25.29 12.62 -48.95
CA TYR A 710 26.75 12.75 -48.88
C TYR A 710 27.09 13.97 -48.02
N HIS A 711 27.74 13.74 -46.88
CA HIS A 711 27.86 14.74 -45.83
C HIS A 711 29.26 14.77 -45.20
N GLU A 712 29.59 15.90 -44.56
CA GLU A 712 30.88 16.11 -43.87
C GLU A 712 30.66 16.66 -42.45
N GLY A 713 31.56 16.26 -41.54
CA GLY A 713 31.66 16.82 -40.20
C GLY A 713 32.52 18.08 -40.23
N LEU A 714 31.90 19.24 -39.99
CA LEU A 714 32.61 20.52 -40.03
C LEU A 714 33.67 20.60 -38.92
N PRO A 715 34.80 21.33 -39.12
CA PRO A 715 35.88 21.38 -38.14
C PRO A 715 35.46 22.01 -36.80
N THR A 716 35.77 21.31 -35.71
CA THR A 716 35.78 21.84 -34.34
C THR A 716 37.08 22.61 -34.15
N VAL A 717 37.00 23.90 -33.85
CA VAL A 717 38.17 24.81 -33.82
C VAL A 717 38.64 25.13 -32.40
N GLU A 718 37.80 24.89 -31.40
CA GLU A 718 38.12 25.08 -29.98
C GLU A 718 37.25 24.13 -29.13
N GLY A 719 37.74 23.73 -27.96
CA GLY A 719 37.02 22.87 -27.03
C GLY A 719 36.90 21.43 -27.51
N VAL A 720 35.89 20.72 -27.00
CA VAL A 720 35.66 19.30 -27.31
C VAL A 720 34.20 19.10 -27.69
N ARG A 721 33.94 18.50 -28.85
CA ARG A 721 32.57 18.19 -29.31
C ARG A 721 32.30 16.70 -29.19
N TYR A 722 31.20 16.34 -28.51
CA TYR A 722 30.73 14.97 -28.40
C TYR A 722 29.41 14.78 -29.14
N ILE A 723 29.31 13.70 -29.92
CA ILE A 723 28.07 13.25 -30.56
C ILE A 723 27.91 11.74 -30.39
N VAL A 724 26.68 11.25 -30.26
CA VAL A 724 26.38 9.82 -30.46
C VAL A 724 25.93 9.63 -31.88
N VAL A 725 26.48 8.63 -32.56
CA VAL A 725 26.09 8.25 -33.91
C VAL A 725 25.63 6.79 -33.89
N SER A 726 24.53 6.50 -34.58
CA SER A 726 24.07 5.13 -34.82
C SER A 726 23.67 4.93 -36.27
N PHE A 727 24.24 3.91 -36.88
CA PHE A 727 23.97 3.48 -38.26
C PHE A 727 22.89 2.40 -38.23
N VAL A 728 21.66 2.79 -38.55
CA VAL A 728 20.47 1.97 -38.36
C VAL A 728 20.00 1.36 -39.68
N ASP A 729 19.58 0.10 -39.59
CA ASP A 729 19.23 -0.80 -40.67
C ASP A 729 20.31 -0.84 -41.78
N PRO A 730 21.53 -1.33 -41.47
CA PRO A 730 22.68 -1.37 -42.39
C PRO A 730 22.50 -2.25 -43.64
#